data_AF-A0AAU1GHG4-F1
#
_entry.id   AF-A0AAU1GHG4-F1
#
_cell.length_a   1.000
_cell.length_b   1.000
_cell.length_c   1.000
_cell.angle_alpha   90.00
_cell.angle_beta   90.00
_cell.angle_gamma   90.00
#
_symmetry.space_group_name_H-M   'P 1'
#
loop_
_entity.id
_entity.type
_entity.pdbx_description
1 polymer ?
#
loop_
_entity_poly.entity_id
_entity_poly.type
_entity_poly.pdbx_seq_one_letter_code
_entity_poly.pdbx_strand_id
1 'polypeptide(L)'
;MTSPARPLRPARPLAPATALGRSPRAVLVGCALALVLCLVTVVHLGLGASGVGIGDIVDLLAGHGEPHTRDVLVGSRLPRTLTGLVVGVALGVSGVLVQGATRNPLAAPDTLGVNAGAYFAVVLVAFTGVSLGPLPAGGAAFLGGLLAIALVYLLSSRGVLTPGRVLLAGATVALAGTAAAEFLQMLDLQATRGLFFWGNGTLMQSGLARPLTLGAVVALGASAAPLLARPLDLLALGDETAEAMGVRVERIRPAAFLIAVLLSASAVSLAGPIGFVGLIAPVMVRQLGIRRHALLIPMAAVLAATVLLAADAAAQLAVPPSAVYTSEIPVGVVTALIGGPVFMLLARRVSTGDADTGAAVTVSGGRRTPAYTVAIGSGILALGVAMALSLRVGDVEIGWSELGSALAGSAGQVTEAVVSYRLPRILVAALAGACLAVAGAAVQAVVRNPLAEPGLVGVTGGASLGAVLVILVVPSAPTAALPAAAGIGGVLMLALVLLAARGSREGGRAGLDPTRVVLVGLGAAATSMALVNIMVVGAQMNISAALGWLAGSTYARDFTALGWLALPALAAMLLVIAARPVNLLALGDELPRALGLDLGRARLLVLGAGAVLASGTAAAVGAVGFVGLVAPHLARRIVGNSTARMVPMAAVLGAVLVVSSDALGRWLLAPTEIPVGIVTALVGAPYLVWLLRRSQEV
;
A
#
# COMPACT_ATOMS: atom_id res chain seq x y z
N MET A 1 -4.61 56.73 -15.40
CA MET A 1 -3.36 56.05 -15.83
C MET A 1 -3.67 54.58 -16.08
N THR A 2 -3.96 54.25 -17.33
CA THR A 2 -4.41 52.94 -17.81
C THR A 2 -3.19 52.07 -18.15
N SER A 3 -3.02 50.96 -17.44
CA SER A 3 -1.99 49.95 -17.73
C SER A 3 -2.35 49.17 -19.01
N PRO A 4 -1.43 48.96 -19.96
CA PRO A 4 -1.76 48.25 -21.20
C PRO A 4 -1.95 46.76 -20.90
N ALA A 5 -3.08 46.22 -21.35
CA ALA A 5 -3.35 44.80 -21.31
C ALA A 5 -2.25 44.04 -22.07
N ARG A 6 -1.55 43.14 -21.38
CA ARG A 6 -0.62 42.18 -22.02
C ARG A 6 -1.42 41.35 -23.02
N PRO A 7 -0.96 41.20 -24.27
CA PRO A 7 -1.62 40.31 -25.22
C PRO A 7 -1.58 38.88 -24.66
N LEU A 8 -2.74 38.26 -24.58
CA LEU A 8 -2.86 36.82 -24.32
C LEU A 8 -2.04 36.11 -25.39
N ARG A 9 -0.93 35.48 -24.98
CA ARG A 9 -0.20 34.58 -25.88
C ARG A 9 -1.21 33.52 -26.32
N PRO A 10 -1.43 33.32 -27.63
CA PRO A 10 -2.28 32.23 -28.08
C PRO A 10 -1.71 30.95 -27.49
N ALA A 11 -2.57 30.14 -26.86
CA ALA A 11 -2.20 28.80 -26.45
C ALA A 11 -1.53 28.14 -27.66
N ARG A 12 -0.30 27.63 -27.51
CA ARG A 12 0.33 26.86 -28.57
C ARG A 12 -0.69 25.82 -29.01
N PRO A 13 -1.13 25.81 -30.29
CA PRO A 13 -1.98 24.73 -30.76
C PRO A 13 -1.23 23.43 -30.44
N LEU A 14 -1.89 22.51 -29.75
CA LEU A 14 -1.41 21.14 -29.63
C LEU A 14 -1.04 20.71 -31.05
N ALA A 15 0.26 20.50 -31.28
CA ALA A 15 0.76 20.15 -32.60
C ALA A 15 -0.13 19.01 -33.13
N PRO A 16 -0.67 19.13 -34.35
CA PRO A 16 -1.54 18.10 -34.90
C PRO A 16 -0.81 16.78 -34.78
N ALA A 17 -1.51 15.75 -34.29
CA ALA A 17 -1.01 14.40 -34.18
C ALA A 17 -0.56 13.97 -35.59
N THR A 18 0.74 14.10 -35.86
CA THR A 18 1.29 13.77 -37.16
C THR A 18 1.04 12.29 -37.43
N ALA A 19 0.48 12.03 -38.60
CA ALA A 19 0.22 10.72 -39.19
C ALA A 19 1.42 9.76 -38.94
N LEU A 20 1.21 8.64 -38.24
CA LEU A 20 0.99 7.31 -38.82
C LEU A 20 2.15 6.83 -39.72
N GLY A 21 3.05 6.02 -39.13
CA GLY A 21 4.06 5.24 -39.85
C GLY A 21 5.46 5.39 -39.23
N ARG A 22 5.98 4.32 -38.62
CA ARG A 22 7.39 4.14 -38.18
C ARG A 22 8.16 5.45 -37.93
N SER A 23 7.90 6.13 -36.80
CA SER A 23 8.83 7.21 -36.44
C SER A 23 10.20 6.56 -36.21
N PRO A 24 11.29 7.07 -36.82
CA PRO A 24 12.64 6.50 -36.64
C PRO A 24 13.02 6.42 -35.15
N ARG A 25 12.46 7.33 -34.35
CA ARG A 25 12.54 7.30 -32.88
C ARG A 25 11.96 6.04 -32.25
N ALA A 26 10.78 5.57 -32.69
CA ALA A 26 10.17 4.37 -32.13
C ALA A 26 11.01 3.12 -32.45
N VAL A 27 11.55 3.03 -33.67
CA VAL A 27 12.46 1.93 -34.04
C VAL A 27 13.74 2.00 -33.21
N LEU A 28 14.37 3.17 -33.11
CA LEU A 28 15.58 3.37 -32.31
C LEU A 28 15.38 3.00 -30.84
N VAL A 29 14.29 3.48 -30.23
CA VAL A 29 13.95 3.15 -28.84
C VAL A 29 13.70 1.65 -28.68
N GLY A 30 12.95 1.03 -29.60
CA GLY A 30 12.71 -0.41 -29.58
C GLY A 30 14.01 -1.23 -29.67
N CYS A 31 14.89 -0.89 -30.62
CA CYS A 31 16.20 -1.54 -30.78
C CYS A 31 17.09 -1.33 -29.56
N ALA A 32 17.13 -0.12 -28.99
CA ALA A 32 17.90 0.16 -27.79
C ALA A 32 17.39 -0.63 -26.58
N LEU A 33 16.08 -0.69 -26.36
CA LEU A 33 15.48 -1.50 -25.28
C LEU A 33 15.78 -2.99 -25.46
N ALA A 34 15.68 -3.51 -26.69
CA ALA A 34 16.02 -4.90 -26.98
C ALA A 34 17.50 -5.19 -26.73
N LEU A 35 18.41 -4.30 -27.14
CA LEU A 35 19.85 -4.44 -26.89
C LEU A 35 20.16 -4.46 -25.40
N VAL A 36 19.57 -3.54 -24.63
CA VAL A 36 19.77 -3.48 -23.17
C VAL A 36 19.21 -4.74 -22.51
N LEU A 37 18.04 -5.24 -22.95
CA LEU A 37 17.50 -6.51 -22.44
C LEU A 37 18.46 -7.67 -22.72
N CYS A 38 19.00 -7.78 -23.93
CA CYS A 38 19.98 -8.81 -24.26
C CYS A 38 21.23 -8.72 -23.37
N LEU A 39 21.79 -7.52 -23.19
CA LEU A 39 22.96 -7.32 -22.33
C LEU A 39 22.68 -7.71 -20.88
N VAL A 40 21.56 -7.25 -20.31
CA VAL A 40 21.16 -7.57 -18.94
C VAL A 40 20.90 -9.08 -18.78
N THR A 41 20.33 -9.74 -19.79
CA THR A 41 20.10 -11.19 -19.78
C THR A 41 21.41 -11.96 -19.76
N VAL A 42 22.40 -11.55 -20.57
CA VAL A 42 23.73 -12.17 -20.59
C VAL A 42 24.44 -11.99 -19.24
N VAL A 43 24.40 -10.77 -18.68
CA VAL A 43 24.94 -10.51 -17.34
C VAL A 43 24.26 -11.38 -16.29
N HIS A 44 22.93 -11.41 -16.29
CA HIS A 44 22.14 -12.17 -15.31
C HIS A 44 22.41 -13.68 -15.37
N LEU A 45 22.64 -14.26 -16.55
CA LEU A 45 23.02 -15.67 -16.70
C LEU A 45 24.38 -15.99 -16.08
N GLY A 46 25.30 -15.02 -16.07
CA GLY A 46 26.63 -15.16 -15.48
C GLY A 46 26.74 -14.83 -13.99
N LEU A 47 25.64 -14.43 -13.33
CA LEU A 47 25.65 -14.07 -11.91
C LEU A 47 25.22 -15.24 -11.03
N GLY A 48 25.99 -15.46 -9.96
CA GLY A 48 25.56 -16.07 -8.70
C GLY A 48 26.60 -16.98 -8.01
N ALA A 49 26.20 -17.65 -6.93
CA ALA A 49 27.12 -18.27 -5.95
C ALA A 49 27.95 -19.47 -6.42
N SER A 50 27.64 -20.06 -7.58
CA SER A 50 28.21 -21.34 -7.99
C SER A 50 29.62 -21.21 -8.60
N GLY A 51 30.17 -19.99 -8.69
CA GLY A 51 31.47 -19.74 -9.33
C GLY A 51 31.46 -19.85 -10.86
N VAL A 52 30.33 -20.23 -11.46
CA VAL A 52 30.13 -20.34 -12.92
C VAL A 52 29.92 -18.95 -13.51
N GLY A 53 30.90 -18.51 -14.30
CA GLY A 53 30.88 -17.24 -15.02
C GLY A 53 30.37 -17.35 -16.46
N ILE A 54 30.36 -16.22 -17.17
CA ILE A 54 29.96 -16.16 -18.59
C ILE A 54 30.93 -16.95 -19.47
N GLY A 55 32.23 -16.94 -19.14
CA GLY A 55 33.26 -17.72 -19.85
C GLY A 55 32.93 -19.21 -19.89
N ASP A 56 32.61 -19.78 -18.73
CA ASP A 56 32.25 -21.21 -18.62
C ASP A 56 30.98 -21.56 -19.41
N ILE A 57 30.02 -20.63 -19.47
CA ILE A 57 28.80 -20.80 -20.27
C ILE A 57 29.14 -20.76 -21.77
N VAL A 58 30.05 -19.88 -22.19
CA VAL A 58 30.51 -19.83 -23.58
C VAL A 58 31.26 -21.10 -23.95
N ASP A 59 32.12 -21.61 -23.07
CA ASP A 59 32.85 -22.86 -23.28
C ASP A 59 31.90 -24.06 -23.33
N LEU A 60 30.84 -24.07 -22.51
CA LEU A 60 29.76 -25.05 -22.61
C LEU A 60 29.04 -25.00 -23.96
N LEU A 61 28.74 -23.79 -24.47
CA LEU A 61 28.11 -23.62 -25.79
C LEU A 61 29.05 -23.99 -26.94
N ALA A 62 30.37 -23.85 -26.76
CA ALA A 62 31.39 -24.28 -27.70
C ALA A 62 31.64 -25.81 -27.67
N GLY A 63 31.01 -26.53 -26.74
CA GLY A 63 31.13 -27.99 -26.59
C GLY A 63 32.26 -28.45 -25.66
N HIS A 64 32.93 -27.53 -24.98
CA HIS A 64 34.05 -27.78 -24.06
C HIS A 64 33.69 -27.66 -22.57
N GLY A 65 32.42 -27.41 -22.23
CA GLY A 65 32.02 -27.11 -20.86
C GLY A 65 31.89 -28.33 -19.95
N GLU A 66 32.13 -28.10 -18.66
CA GLU A 66 32.01 -29.11 -17.62
C GLU A 66 30.54 -29.48 -17.32
N PRO A 67 30.27 -30.74 -16.90
CA PRO A 67 28.93 -31.16 -16.46
C PRO A 67 28.34 -30.27 -15.35
N HIS A 68 29.18 -29.81 -14.41
CA HIS A 68 28.76 -28.90 -13.34
C HIS A 68 28.15 -27.59 -13.88
N THR A 69 28.80 -26.98 -14.87
CA THR A 69 28.32 -25.75 -15.53
C THR A 69 26.96 -25.96 -16.17
N ARG A 70 26.74 -27.12 -16.82
CA ARG A 70 25.45 -27.47 -17.40
C ARG A 70 24.35 -27.63 -16.34
N ASP A 71 24.66 -28.31 -15.24
CA ASP A 71 23.70 -28.55 -14.15
C ASP A 71 23.31 -27.25 -13.45
N VAL A 72 24.27 -26.35 -13.22
CA VAL A 72 24.02 -25.01 -12.68
C VAL A 72 23.15 -24.19 -13.65
N LEU A 73 23.50 -24.20 -14.94
CA LEU A 73 22.80 -23.42 -15.96
C LEU A 73 21.34 -23.85 -16.10
N VAL A 74 21.09 -25.15 -16.26
CA VAL A 74 19.74 -25.71 -16.48
C VAL A 74 18.96 -25.79 -15.17
N GLY A 75 19.62 -26.07 -14.04
CA GLY A 75 18.99 -26.26 -12.75
C GLY A 75 18.55 -24.97 -12.06
N SER A 76 19.29 -23.86 -12.24
CA SER A 76 19.06 -22.62 -11.49
C SER A 76 19.10 -21.34 -12.33
N ARG A 77 20.12 -21.13 -13.19
CA ARG A 77 20.34 -19.85 -13.89
C ARG A 77 19.28 -19.59 -14.96
N LEU A 78 19.05 -20.56 -15.83
CA LEU A 78 18.08 -20.46 -16.91
C LEU A 78 16.64 -20.37 -16.37
N PRO A 79 16.20 -21.20 -15.40
CA PRO A 79 14.91 -21.03 -14.74
C PRO A 79 14.69 -19.63 -14.15
N ARG A 80 15.65 -19.09 -13.40
CA ARG A 80 15.56 -17.77 -12.79
C ARG A 80 15.47 -16.65 -13.83
N THR A 81 16.31 -16.72 -14.86
CA THR A 81 16.34 -15.74 -15.96
C THR A 81 15.04 -15.75 -16.77
N LEU A 82 14.57 -16.94 -17.16
CA LEU A 82 13.30 -17.09 -17.87
C LEU A 82 12.12 -16.60 -17.03
N THR A 83 12.16 -16.82 -15.72
CA THR A 83 11.14 -16.29 -14.81
C THR A 83 11.12 -14.77 -14.83
N GLY A 84 12.27 -14.11 -14.72
CA GLY A 84 12.35 -12.65 -14.84
C GLY A 84 11.83 -12.11 -16.17
N LEU A 85 12.12 -12.80 -17.29
CA LEU A 85 11.60 -12.42 -18.60
C LEU A 85 10.06 -12.56 -18.67
N VAL A 86 9.53 -13.72 -18.30
CA VAL A 86 8.10 -14.02 -18.35
C VAL A 86 7.31 -13.08 -17.43
N VAL A 87 7.77 -12.91 -16.19
CA VAL A 87 7.12 -12.05 -15.20
C VAL A 87 7.19 -10.58 -15.63
N GLY A 88 8.34 -10.13 -16.12
CA GLY A 88 8.50 -8.77 -16.63
C GLY A 88 7.56 -8.46 -17.80
N VAL A 89 7.47 -9.36 -18.78
CA VAL A 89 6.53 -9.23 -19.90
C VAL A 89 5.09 -9.16 -19.39
N ALA A 90 4.69 -10.07 -18.50
CA ALA A 90 3.36 -10.11 -17.94
C ALA A 90 2.98 -8.82 -17.21
N LEU A 91 3.84 -8.33 -16.31
CA LEU A 91 3.61 -7.10 -15.55
C LEU A 91 3.63 -5.84 -16.44
N GLY A 92 4.54 -5.79 -17.42
CA GLY A 92 4.62 -4.67 -18.36
C GLY A 92 3.37 -4.54 -19.23
N VAL A 93 2.90 -5.65 -19.82
CA VAL A 93 1.67 -5.67 -20.63
C VAL A 93 0.45 -5.39 -19.77
N SER A 94 0.33 -6.06 -18.63
CA SER A 94 -0.77 -5.86 -17.67
C SER A 94 -0.87 -4.39 -17.23
N GLY A 95 0.27 -3.76 -16.94
CA GLY A 95 0.38 -2.33 -16.64
C GLY A 95 -0.16 -1.42 -17.74
N VAL A 96 0.22 -1.65 -18.99
CA VAL A 96 -0.31 -0.87 -20.14
C VAL A 96 -1.83 -1.01 -20.25
N LEU A 97 -2.35 -2.23 -20.12
CA LEU A 97 -3.79 -2.51 -20.23
C LEU A 97 -4.58 -1.84 -19.11
N VAL A 98 -4.13 -1.96 -17.84
CA VAL A 98 -4.79 -1.34 -16.69
C VAL A 98 -4.76 0.19 -16.80
N GLN A 99 -3.61 0.79 -17.14
CA GLN A 99 -3.51 2.24 -17.31
C GLN A 99 -4.36 2.75 -18.47
N GLY A 100 -4.41 2.01 -19.59
CA GLY A 100 -5.25 2.33 -20.74
C GLY A 100 -6.73 2.29 -20.39
N ALA A 101 -7.18 1.18 -19.79
CA ALA A 101 -8.59 0.94 -19.45
C ALA A 101 -9.13 1.90 -18.37
N THR A 102 -8.27 2.33 -17.45
CA THR A 102 -8.61 3.28 -16.38
C THR A 102 -8.40 4.74 -16.75
N ARG A 103 -7.70 5.02 -17.86
CA ARG A 103 -7.21 6.37 -18.22
C ARG A 103 -6.37 7.00 -17.11
N ASN A 104 -5.72 6.19 -16.29
CA ASN A 104 -4.90 6.63 -15.17
C ASN A 104 -3.49 6.07 -15.31
N PRO A 105 -2.47 6.90 -15.58
CA PRO A 105 -1.09 6.44 -15.70
C PRO A 105 -0.51 5.90 -14.38
N LEU A 106 -1.23 6.09 -13.26
CA LEU A 106 -0.85 5.63 -11.93
C LEU A 106 -1.53 4.32 -11.54
N ALA A 107 -2.41 3.78 -12.39
CA ALA A 107 -3.04 2.50 -12.15
C ALA A 107 -2.03 1.37 -12.44
N ALA A 108 -2.09 0.34 -11.60
CA ALA A 108 -1.23 -0.84 -11.72
C ALA A 108 -2.03 -2.11 -11.40
N PRO A 109 -1.58 -3.29 -11.84
CA PRO A 109 -2.29 -4.55 -11.57
C PRO A 109 -2.50 -4.80 -10.07
N ASP A 110 -1.51 -4.43 -9.26
CA ASP A 110 -1.55 -4.54 -7.80
C ASP A 110 -2.69 -3.72 -7.17
N THR A 111 -3.08 -2.61 -7.80
CA THR A 111 -4.18 -1.75 -7.33
C THR A 111 -5.56 -2.41 -7.50
N LEU A 112 -5.65 -3.53 -8.23
CA LEU A 112 -6.86 -4.34 -8.39
C LEU A 112 -6.97 -5.46 -7.34
N GLY A 113 -6.06 -5.54 -6.37
CA GLY A 113 -6.11 -6.53 -5.28
C GLY A 113 -5.66 -7.95 -5.67
N VAL A 114 -5.20 -8.15 -6.91
CA VAL A 114 -4.75 -9.47 -7.42
C VAL A 114 -3.61 -10.04 -6.57
N ASN A 115 -2.61 -9.22 -6.22
CA ASN A 115 -1.46 -9.65 -5.42
C ASN A 115 -1.87 -10.10 -4.02
N ALA A 116 -2.76 -9.34 -3.37
CA ALA A 116 -3.22 -9.67 -2.03
C ALA A 116 -4.08 -10.94 -2.02
N GLY A 117 -4.95 -11.11 -3.03
CA GLY A 117 -5.74 -12.33 -3.18
C GLY A 117 -4.89 -13.58 -3.39
N ALA A 118 -3.87 -13.46 -4.26
CA ALA A 118 -2.91 -14.53 -4.51
C ALA A 118 -2.09 -14.87 -3.25
N TYR A 119 -1.61 -13.83 -2.55
CA TYR A 119 -0.83 -14.01 -1.32
C TYR A 119 -1.65 -14.65 -0.21
N PHE A 120 -2.87 -14.15 0.02
CA PHE A 120 -3.80 -14.75 0.98
C PHE A 120 -4.09 -16.21 0.66
N ALA A 121 -4.33 -16.56 -0.60
CA ALA A 121 -4.60 -17.94 -0.98
C ALA A 121 -3.41 -18.88 -0.71
N VAL A 122 -2.18 -18.45 -1.00
CA VAL A 122 -0.98 -19.25 -0.70
C VAL A 122 -0.80 -19.43 0.81
N VAL A 123 -0.97 -18.36 1.58
CA VAL A 123 -0.89 -18.42 3.05
C VAL A 123 -1.99 -19.32 3.63
N LEU A 124 -3.21 -19.24 3.11
CA LEU A 124 -4.32 -20.07 3.55
C LEU A 124 -4.05 -21.56 3.31
N VAL A 125 -3.52 -21.91 2.14
CA VAL A 125 -3.19 -23.31 1.80
C VAL A 125 -2.06 -23.83 2.69
N ALA A 126 -1.02 -23.03 2.92
CA ALA A 126 0.07 -23.40 3.80
C ALA A 126 -0.38 -23.56 5.26
N PHE A 127 -1.19 -22.61 5.75
CA PHE A 127 -1.73 -22.64 7.10
C PHE A 127 -2.66 -23.84 7.34
N THR A 128 -3.55 -24.14 6.40
CA THR A 128 -4.50 -25.26 6.54
C THR A 128 -3.87 -26.63 6.31
N GLY A 129 -2.68 -26.69 5.71
CA GLY A 129 -2.02 -27.94 5.32
C GLY A 129 -2.78 -28.73 4.24
N VAL A 130 -3.77 -28.12 3.57
CA VAL A 130 -4.58 -28.80 2.55
C VAL A 130 -3.71 -29.14 1.35
N SER A 131 -3.57 -30.43 1.07
CA SER A 131 -2.95 -30.91 -0.16
C SER A 131 -3.89 -30.66 -1.33
N LEU A 132 -3.51 -29.75 -2.23
CA LEU A 132 -4.28 -29.43 -3.45
C LEU A 132 -4.12 -30.48 -4.57
N GLY A 133 -3.64 -31.68 -4.22
CA GLY A 133 -3.39 -32.76 -5.18
C GLY A 133 -2.42 -32.31 -6.29
N PRO A 134 -2.79 -32.40 -7.59
CA PRO A 134 -1.91 -32.02 -8.69
C PRO A 134 -1.75 -30.51 -8.88
N LEU A 135 -2.55 -29.68 -8.20
CA LEU A 135 -2.41 -28.23 -8.29
C LEU A 135 -1.30 -27.77 -7.35
N PRO A 136 -0.14 -27.30 -7.85
CA PRO A 136 0.90 -26.76 -6.99
C PRO A 136 0.42 -25.47 -6.31
N ALA A 137 1.12 -25.01 -5.27
CA ALA A 137 0.85 -23.74 -4.59
C ALA A 137 0.69 -22.53 -5.55
N GLY A 138 1.34 -22.56 -6.72
CA GLY A 138 1.13 -21.57 -7.78
C GLY A 138 -0.31 -21.53 -8.32
N GLY A 139 -0.98 -22.67 -8.43
CA GLY A 139 -2.40 -22.74 -8.80
C GLY A 139 -3.31 -22.05 -7.77
N ALA A 140 -3.00 -22.18 -6.48
CA ALA A 140 -3.70 -21.46 -5.42
C ALA A 140 -3.50 -19.94 -5.54
N ALA A 141 -2.27 -19.48 -5.77
CA ALA A 141 -1.96 -18.07 -6.01
C ALA A 141 -2.77 -17.53 -7.21
N PHE A 142 -2.77 -18.27 -8.31
CA PHE A 142 -3.50 -17.89 -9.53
C PHE A 142 -5.00 -17.76 -9.29
N LEU A 143 -5.62 -18.77 -8.66
CA LEU A 143 -7.05 -18.75 -8.32
C LEU A 143 -7.39 -17.66 -7.30
N GLY A 144 -6.55 -17.44 -6.29
CA GLY A 144 -6.71 -16.37 -5.31
C GLY A 144 -6.71 -14.99 -5.96
N GLY A 145 -5.82 -14.75 -6.93
CA GLY A 145 -5.79 -13.52 -7.71
C GLY A 145 -7.06 -13.32 -8.55
N LEU A 146 -7.58 -14.39 -9.16
CA LEU A 146 -8.85 -14.35 -9.92
C LEU A 146 -10.07 -14.10 -9.02
N LEU A 147 -10.10 -14.70 -7.83
CA LEU A 147 -11.17 -14.48 -6.86
C LEU A 147 -11.16 -13.04 -6.33
N ALA A 148 -9.97 -12.46 -6.12
CA ALA A 148 -9.86 -11.06 -5.71
C ALA A 148 -10.45 -10.11 -6.77
N ILE A 149 -10.14 -10.27 -8.06
CA ILE A 149 -10.75 -9.43 -9.09
C ILE A 149 -12.26 -9.66 -9.20
N ALA A 150 -12.73 -10.91 -9.06
CA ALA A 150 -14.15 -11.21 -9.08
C ALA A 150 -14.87 -10.47 -7.95
N LEU A 151 -14.26 -10.42 -6.77
CA LEU A 151 -14.75 -9.62 -5.66
C LEU A 151 -14.75 -8.13 -5.99
N VAL A 152 -13.66 -7.57 -6.52
CA VAL A 152 -13.59 -6.16 -6.95
C VAL A 152 -14.69 -5.82 -7.95
N TYR A 153 -14.93 -6.71 -8.92
CA TYR A 153 -15.98 -6.55 -9.92
C TYR A 153 -17.37 -6.58 -9.27
N LEU A 154 -17.66 -7.57 -8.41
CA LEU A 154 -18.91 -7.64 -7.66
C LEU A 154 -19.15 -6.37 -6.83
N LEU A 155 -18.10 -5.81 -6.22
CA LEU A 155 -18.15 -4.56 -5.47
C LEU A 155 -18.31 -3.32 -6.35
N SER A 156 -18.01 -3.41 -7.65
CA SER A 156 -18.06 -2.29 -8.60
C SER A 156 -19.23 -2.38 -9.60
N SER A 157 -19.96 -3.49 -9.62
CA SER A 157 -20.84 -3.92 -10.73
C SER A 157 -22.24 -3.29 -10.80
N ARG A 158 -22.63 -2.42 -9.87
CA ARG A 158 -23.92 -1.69 -9.96
C ARG A 158 -23.73 -0.38 -10.73
N GLY A 159 -23.87 -0.46 -12.06
CA GLY A 159 -23.79 0.67 -13.00
C GLY A 159 -22.55 0.67 -13.91
N VAL A 160 -22.27 1.79 -14.58
CA VAL A 160 -21.07 1.94 -15.43
C VAL A 160 -19.81 1.81 -14.55
N LEU A 161 -18.90 0.91 -14.95
CA LEU A 161 -17.61 0.69 -14.29
C LEU A 161 -16.73 1.94 -14.39
N THR A 162 -16.88 2.88 -13.46
CA THR A 162 -16.00 4.04 -13.43
C THR A 162 -14.62 3.63 -12.90
N PRO A 163 -13.51 4.09 -13.51
CA PRO A 163 -12.16 3.71 -13.11
C PRO A 163 -11.87 3.94 -11.62
N GLY A 164 -12.34 5.07 -11.07
CA GLY A 164 -12.16 5.41 -9.66
C GLY A 164 -12.77 4.38 -8.71
N ARG A 165 -13.97 3.85 -9.02
CA ARG A 165 -14.65 2.84 -8.17
C ARG A 165 -13.90 1.51 -8.15
N VAL A 166 -13.44 1.06 -9.32
CA VAL A 166 -12.68 -0.19 -9.46
C VAL A 166 -11.38 -0.14 -8.67
N LEU A 167 -10.64 0.96 -8.74
CA LEU A 167 -9.39 1.15 -7.99
C LEU A 167 -9.63 1.18 -6.47
N LEU A 168 -10.76 1.75 -6.03
CA LEU A 168 -11.12 1.85 -4.63
C LEU A 168 -11.52 0.50 -4.02
N ALA A 169 -12.35 -0.25 -4.75
CA ALA A 169 -12.70 -1.61 -4.42
C ALA A 169 -11.46 -2.50 -4.42
N GLY A 170 -10.58 -2.34 -5.42
CA GLY A 170 -9.29 -3.01 -5.52
C GLY A 170 -8.38 -2.77 -4.31
N ALA A 171 -8.18 -1.52 -3.92
CA ALA A 171 -7.42 -1.16 -2.72
C ALA A 171 -8.04 -1.76 -1.44
N THR A 172 -9.37 -1.79 -1.35
CA THR A 172 -10.06 -2.39 -0.19
C THR A 172 -9.85 -3.90 -0.13
N VAL A 173 -9.99 -4.59 -1.26
CA VAL A 173 -9.72 -6.04 -1.36
C VAL A 173 -8.24 -6.33 -1.08
N ALA A 174 -7.34 -5.45 -1.54
CA ALA A 174 -5.91 -5.57 -1.28
C ALA A 174 -5.61 -5.54 0.23
N LEU A 175 -6.08 -4.49 0.91
CA LEU A 175 -5.88 -4.33 2.35
C LEU A 175 -6.52 -5.48 3.15
N ALA A 176 -7.70 -5.96 2.75
CA ALA A 176 -8.37 -7.09 3.37
C ALA A 176 -7.58 -8.40 3.23
N GLY A 177 -7.12 -8.70 2.01
CA GLY A 177 -6.35 -9.92 1.72
C GLY A 177 -5.01 -9.94 2.45
N THR A 178 -4.29 -8.81 2.47
CA THR A 178 -3.02 -8.71 3.19
C THR A 178 -3.21 -8.89 4.69
N ALA A 179 -4.21 -8.23 5.30
CA ALA A 179 -4.49 -8.38 6.73
C ALA A 179 -4.85 -9.82 7.11
N ALA A 180 -5.63 -10.50 6.26
CA ALA A 180 -5.96 -11.92 6.47
C ALA A 180 -4.73 -12.83 6.31
N ALA A 181 -3.84 -12.54 5.36
CA ALA A 181 -2.59 -13.28 5.18
C ALA A 181 -1.63 -13.08 6.37
N GLU A 182 -1.49 -11.86 6.88
CA GLU A 182 -0.66 -11.55 8.04
C GLU A 182 -1.20 -12.22 9.31
N PHE A 183 -2.53 -12.22 9.48
CA PHE A 183 -3.18 -12.93 10.58
C PHE A 183 -2.83 -14.42 10.59
N LEU A 184 -3.04 -15.11 9.46
CA LEU A 184 -2.76 -16.55 9.37
C LEU A 184 -1.27 -16.88 9.56
N GLN A 185 -0.37 -16.03 9.06
CA GLN A 185 1.07 -16.19 9.31
C GLN A 185 1.41 -16.10 10.78
N MET A 186 0.76 -15.18 11.50
CA MET A 186 1.00 -15.02 12.92
C MET A 186 0.46 -16.19 13.76
N LEU A 187 -0.60 -16.86 13.29
CA LEU A 187 -1.15 -18.03 13.98
C LEU A 187 -0.21 -19.23 13.95
N ASP A 188 0.48 -19.43 12.83
CA ASP A 188 1.44 -20.52 12.68
C ASP A 188 2.62 -20.10 11.81
N LEU A 189 3.65 -19.56 12.46
CA LEU A 189 4.89 -19.13 11.83
C LEU A 189 5.69 -20.32 11.25
N GLN A 190 5.45 -21.55 11.72
CA GLN A 190 6.15 -22.73 11.23
C GLN A 190 5.50 -23.23 9.94
N ALA A 191 4.16 -23.37 9.91
CA ALA A 191 3.43 -23.77 8.71
C ALA A 191 3.55 -22.74 7.57
N THR A 192 3.65 -21.45 7.92
CA THR A 192 3.77 -20.35 6.96
C THR A 192 5.22 -19.88 6.74
N ARG A 193 6.21 -20.68 7.17
CA ARG A 193 7.62 -20.32 7.07
C ARG A 193 8.04 -20.01 5.62
N GLY A 194 8.76 -18.90 5.45
CA GLY A 194 9.23 -18.45 4.15
C GLY A 194 8.18 -17.70 3.31
N LEU A 195 6.90 -17.71 3.69
CA LEU A 195 5.86 -16.97 2.98
C LEU A 195 5.99 -15.46 3.13
N PHE A 196 6.62 -14.98 4.22
CA PHE A 196 7.01 -13.57 4.33
C PHE A 196 7.92 -13.15 3.17
N PHE A 197 8.94 -13.96 2.83
CA PHE A 197 9.84 -13.67 1.71
C PHE A 197 9.16 -13.90 0.36
N TRP A 198 8.31 -14.92 0.24
CA TRP A 198 7.50 -15.13 -0.96
C TRP A 198 6.57 -13.94 -1.25
N GLY A 199 5.96 -13.36 -0.22
CA GLY A 199 5.12 -12.15 -0.30
C GLY A 199 5.88 -10.90 -0.78
N ASN A 200 7.21 -10.95 -0.77
CA ASN A 200 8.11 -9.90 -1.26
C ASN A 200 8.70 -10.20 -2.65
N GLY A 201 8.29 -11.29 -3.29
CA GLY A 201 8.65 -11.65 -4.65
C GLY A 201 10.06 -12.21 -4.83
N THR A 202 10.20 -13.39 -5.44
CA THR A 202 11.46 -14.07 -5.72
C THR A 202 11.48 -14.66 -7.13
N LEU A 203 12.62 -14.52 -7.85
CA LEU A 203 12.82 -15.18 -9.14
C LEU A 203 13.40 -16.59 -9.00
N MET A 204 13.71 -17.05 -7.78
CA MET A 204 14.26 -18.38 -7.54
C MET A 204 13.27 -19.45 -7.98
N GLN A 205 13.66 -20.25 -8.96
CA GLN A 205 12.87 -21.40 -9.44
C GLN A 205 13.75 -22.63 -9.52
N SER A 206 13.16 -23.78 -9.20
CA SER A 206 13.77 -25.09 -9.39
C SER A 206 13.26 -25.68 -10.71
N GLY A 207 14.11 -25.67 -11.74
CA GLY A 207 13.82 -26.27 -13.05
C GLY A 207 12.95 -25.42 -13.99
N LEU A 208 12.85 -25.88 -15.24
CA LEU A 208 12.26 -25.11 -16.35
C LEU A 208 10.75 -25.27 -16.53
N ALA A 209 10.13 -26.25 -15.86
CA ALA A 209 8.74 -26.59 -16.11
C ALA A 209 7.77 -25.42 -15.83
N ARG A 210 7.86 -24.77 -14.67
CA ARG A 210 6.95 -23.67 -14.30
C ARG A 210 7.15 -22.41 -15.16
N PRO A 211 8.38 -21.91 -15.41
CA PRO A 211 8.57 -20.77 -16.28
C PRO A 211 8.08 -21.02 -17.71
N LEU A 212 8.20 -22.25 -18.23
CA LEU A 212 7.73 -22.59 -19.57
C LEU A 212 6.20 -22.72 -19.64
N THR A 213 5.56 -23.40 -18.69
CA THR A 213 4.10 -23.60 -18.71
C THR A 213 3.35 -22.29 -18.49
N LEU A 214 3.71 -21.52 -17.46
CA LEU A 214 3.12 -20.19 -17.24
C LEU A 214 3.61 -19.18 -18.28
N GLY A 215 4.83 -19.36 -18.82
CA GLY A 215 5.34 -18.57 -19.94
C GLY A 215 4.49 -18.70 -21.19
N ALA A 216 3.97 -19.88 -21.49
CA ALA A 216 3.03 -20.09 -22.61
C ALA A 216 1.71 -19.34 -22.39
N VAL A 217 1.17 -19.35 -21.15
CA VAL A 217 -0.03 -18.59 -20.79
C VAL A 217 0.22 -17.08 -20.92
N VAL A 218 1.36 -16.60 -20.45
CA VAL A 218 1.77 -15.19 -20.57
C VAL A 218 1.96 -14.81 -22.03
N ALA A 219 2.58 -15.65 -22.86
CA ALA A 219 2.76 -15.40 -24.28
C ALA A 219 1.41 -15.31 -25.01
N LEU A 220 0.45 -16.18 -24.68
CA LEU A 220 -0.91 -16.13 -25.23
C LEU A 220 -1.63 -14.83 -24.83
N GLY A 221 -1.60 -14.46 -23.54
CA GLY A 221 -2.22 -13.22 -23.08
C GLY A 221 -1.55 -11.96 -23.66
N ALA A 222 -0.22 -11.95 -23.73
CA ALA A 222 0.55 -10.85 -24.27
C ALA A 222 0.36 -10.68 -25.79
N SER A 223 0.18 -11.77 -26.53
CA SER A 223 -0.14 -11.72 -27.97
C SER A 223 -1.57 -11.28 -28.25
N ALA A 224 -2.51 -11.49 -27.32
CA ALA A 224 -3.87 -10.95 -27.41
C ALA A 224 -3.94 -9.45 -27.10
N ALA A 225 -3.04 -8.90 -26.27
CA ALA A 225 -3.09 -7.51 -25.83
C ALA A 225 -3.05 -6.46 -26.97
N PRO A 226 -2.25 -6.61 -28.04
CA PRO A 226 -2.28 -5.73 -29.21
C PRO A 226 -3.66 -5.59 -29.89
N LEU A 227 -4.55 -6.58 -29.76
CA LEU A 227 -5.92 -6.49 -30.29
C LEU A 227 -6.73 -5.37 -29.60
N LEU A 228 -6.38 -5.03 -28.37
CA LEU A 228 -7.00 -3.95 -27.60
C LEU A 228 -6.34 -2.60 -27.85
N ALA A 229 -5.23 -2.52 -28.60
CA ALA A 229 -4.47 -1.29 -28.76
C ALA A 229 -5.29 -0.13 -29.35
N ARG A 230 -6.03 -0.38 -30.44
CA ARG A 230 -6.87 0.65 -31.08
C ARG A 230 -8.02 1.09 -30.16
N PRO A 231 -8.84 0.18 -29.59
CA PRO A 231 -9.86 0.57 -28.62
C PRO A 231 -9.31 1.41 -27.44
N LEU A 232 -8.12 1.06 -26.92
CA LEU A 232 -7.49 1.81 -25.82
C LEU A 232 -6.97 3.18 -26.25
N ASP A 233 -6.43 3.30 -27.47
CA ASP A 233 -6.05 4.61 -28.05
C ASP A 233 -7.27 5.54 -28.18
N LEU A 234 -8.43 5.00 -28.58
CA LEU A 234 -9.67 5.77 -28.69
C LEU A 234 -10.25 6.10 -27.31
N LEU A 235 -10.19 5.15 -26.37
CA LEU A 235 -10.61 5.37 -24.98
C LEU A 235 -9.84 6.53 -24.33
N ALA A 236 -8.55 6.71 -24.66
CA ALA A 236 -7.74 7.81 -24.13
C ALA A 236 -8.28 9.21 -24.48
N LEU A 237 -9.18 9.35 -25.46
CA LEU A 237 -9.84 10.61 -25.84
C LEU A 237 -11.09 10.92 -24.99
N GLY A 238 -11.49 10.02 -24.10
CA GLY A 238 -12.70 10.12 -23.28
C GLY A 238 -13.70 9.02 -23.60
N ASP A 239 -14.49 8.62 -22.60
CA ASP A 239 -15.46 7.51 -22.73
C ASP A 239 -16.54 7.85 -23.78
N GLU A 240 -17.13 9.05 -23.70
CA GLU A 240 -18.15 9.53 -24.68
C GLU A 240 -17.59 9.62 -26.10
N THR A 241 -16.39 10.17 -26.26
CA THR A 241 -15.72 10.28 -27.58
C THR A 241 -15.43 8.91 -28.17
N ALA A 242 -15.01 7.94 -27.35
CA ALA A 242 -14.75 6.59 -27.80
C ALA A 242 -16.03 5.85 -28.22
N GLU A 243 -17.11 6.01 -27.45
CA GLU A 243 -18.43 5.44 -27.78
C GLU A 243 -18.98 6.01 -29.10
N ALA A 244 -18.88 7.33 -29.30
CA ALA A 244 -19.25 7.97 -30.56
C ALA A 244 -18.44 7.46 -31.77
N MET A 245 -17.19 7.02 -31.56
CA MET A 245 -16.36 6.38 -32.57
C MET A 245 -16.58 4.86 -32.71
N GLY A 246 -17.64 4.32 -32.08
CA GLY A 246 -18.04 2.92 -32.21
C GLY A 246 -17.34 1.95 -31.26
N VAL A 247 -16.60 2.44 -30.26
CA VAL A 247 -15.98 1.59 -29.24
C VAL A 247 -17.01 1.21 -28.18
N ARG A 248 -17.25 -0.09 -27.99
CA ARG A 248 -18.10 -0.59 -26.91
C ARG A 248 -17.31 -0.63 -25.59
N VAL A 249 -17.26 0.49 -24.88
CA VAL A 249 -16.48 0.65 -23.63
C VAL A 249 -16.82 -0.44 -22.61
N GLU A 250 -18.10 -0.79 -22.49
CA GLU A 250 -18.61 -1.86 -21.61
C GLU A 250 -17.99 -3.24 -21.87
N ARG A 251 -17.49 -3.51 -23.08
CA ARG A 251 -16.83 -4.79 -23.41
C ARG A 251 -15.31 -4.68 -23.36
N ILE A 252 -14.77 -3.56 -23.85
CA ILE A 252 -13.32 -3.35 -23.96
C ILE A 252 -12.68 -3.22 -22.59
N ARG A 253 -13.30 -2.48 -21.65
CA ARG A 253 -12.74 -2.27 -20.31
C ARG A 253 -12.67 -3.57 -19.51
N PRO A 254 -13.73 -4.40 -19.39
CA PRO A 254 -13.63 -5.71 -18.76
C PRO A 254 -12.66 -6.66 -19.46
N ALA A 255 -12.60 -6.67 -20.80
CA ALA A 255 -11.64 -7.50 -21.53
C ALA A 255 -10.19 -7.11 -21.22
N ALA A 256 -9.88 -5.81 -21.18
CA ALA A 256 -8.56 -5.31 -20.80
C ALA A 256 -8.20 -5.70 -19.36
N PHE A 257 -9.13 -5.56 -18.42
CA PHE A 257 -8.93 -5.99 -17.03
C PHE A 257 -8.73 -7.50 -16.91
N LEU A 258 -9.51 -8.31 -17.64
CA LEU A 258 -9.39 -9.76 -17.60
C LEU A 258 -8.02 -10.23 -18.10
N ILE A 259 -7.56 -9.72 -19.25
CA ILE A 259 -6.22 -10.06 -19.77
C ILE A 259 -5.13 -9.58 -18.81
N ALA A 260 -5.24 -8.34 -18.30
CA ALA A 260 -4.29 -7.82 -17.34
C ALA A 260 -4.21 -8.67 -16.07
N VAL A 261 -5.35 -9.10 -15.54
CA VAL A 261 -5.40 -9.92 -14.33
C VAL A 261 -4.86 -11.32 -14.60
N LEU A 262 -5.19 -11.95 -15.74
CA LEU A 262 -4.63 -13.25 -16.11
C LEU A 262 -3.09 -13.19 -16.15
N LEU A 263 -2.54 -12.17 -16.82
CA LEU A 263 -1.09 -11.93 -16.88
C LEU A 263 -0.51 -11.69 -15.48
N SER A 264 -1.14 -10.84 -14.67
CA SER A 264 -0.69 -10.51 -13.31
C SER A 264 -0.74 -11.73 -12.38
N ALA A 265 -1.80 -12.53 -12.44
CA ALA A 265 -1.97 -13.72 -11.64
C ALA A 265 -0.94 -14.80 -12.03
N SER A 266 -0.62 -14.95 -13.34
CA SER A 266 0.46 -15.82 -13.79
C SER A 266 1.83 -15.34 -13.30
N ALA A 267 2.08 -14.02 -13.34
CA ALA A 267 3.31 -13.42 -12.79
C ALA A 267 3.46 -13.71 -11.29
N VAL A 268 2.42 -13.45 -10.49
CA VAL A 268 2.43 -13.67 -9.04
C VAL A 268 2.51 -15.15 -8.70
N SER A 269 1.85 -16.02 -9.47
CA SER A 269 1.98 -17.47 -9.29
C SER A 269 3.41 -17.97 -9.52
N LEU A 270 4.18 -17.33 -10.40
CA LEU A 270 5.54 -17.76 -10.70
C LEU A 270 6.52 -17.18 -9.69
N ALA A 271 6.48 -15.86 -9.46
CA ALA A 271 7.51 -15.14 -8.72
C ALA A 271 7.02 -14.47 -7.43
N GLY A 272 5.78 -14.67 -7.01
CA GLY A 272 5.18 -13.92 -5.89
C GLY A 272 4.85 -12.46 -6.25
N PRO A 273 4.32 -11.67 -5.30
CA PRO A 273 3.97 -10.27 -5.53
C PRO A 273 5.21 -9.42 -5.86
N ILE A 274 5.17 -8.72 -7.01
CA ILE A 274 6.21 -7.78 -7.42
C ILE A 274 5.57 -6.44 -7.79
N GLY A 275 5.90 -5.41 -7.01
CA GLY A 275 5.36 -4.07 -7.18
C GLY A 275 6.12 -3.20 -8.18
N PHE A 276 5.52 -2.06 -8.55
CA PHE A 276 6.12 -0.96 -9.33
C PHE A 276 6.53 -1.25 -10.80
N VAL A 277 6.88 -2.48 -11.17
CA VAL A 277 7.35 -2.81 -12.52
C VAL A 277 6.28 -2.49 -13.58
N GLY A 278 5.06 -2.99 -13.38
CA GLY A 278 3.92 -2.73 -14.27
C GLY A 278 3.42 -1.27 -14.25
N LEU A 279 3.78 -0.50 -13.21
CA LEU A 279 3.46 0.91 -13.11
C LEU A 279 4.47 1.77 -13.90
N ILE A 280 5.76 1.53 -13.67
CA ILE A 280 6.85 2.39 -14.13
C ILE A 280 7.18 2.14 -15.59
N ALA A 281 7.22 0.89 -16.04
CA ALA A 281 7.65 0.58 -17.41
C ALA A 281 6.77 1.27 -18.48
N PRO A 282 5.43 1.22 -18.42
CA PRO A 282 4.58 1.95 -19.34
C PRO A 282 4.81 3.47 -19.29
N VAL A 283 4.98 4.02 -18.08
CA VAL A 283 5.15 5.47 -17.88
C VAL A 283 6.48 5.96 -18.43
N MET A 284 7.56 5.19 -18.25
CA MET A 284 8.87 5.50 -18.83
C MET A 284 8.84 5.44 -20.35
N VAL A 285 8.21 4.42 -20.95
CA VAL A 285 8.06 4.32 -22.40
C VAL A 285 7.26 5.50 -22.97
N ARG A 286 6.21 5.97 -22.27
CA ARG A 286 5.49 7.20 -22.63
C ARG A 286 6.37 8.45 -22.58
N GLN A 287 7.30 8.54 -21.63
CA GLN A 287 8.25 9.65 -21.55
C GLN A 287 9.30 9.64 -22.67
N LEU A 288 9.61 8.46 -23.23
CA LEU A 288 10.39 8.32 -24.45
C LEU A 288 9.62 8.74 -25.73
N GLY A 289 8.38 9.23 -25.58
CA GLY A 289 7.55 9.76 -26.67
C GLY A 289 6.63 8.72 -27.31
N ILE A 290 6.56 7.49 -26.79
CA ILE A 290 5.74 6.41 -27.33
C ILE A 290 4.39 6.37 -26.63
N ARG A 291 3.34 6.83 -27.32
CA ARG A 291 1.99 6.92 -26.74
C ARG A 291 0.97 5.93 -27.30
N ARG A 292 1.16 5.47 -28.55
CA ARG A 292 0.24 4.53 -29.20
C ARG A 292 0.34 3.16 -28.55
N HIS A 293 -0.80 2.61 -28.14
CA HIS A 293 -0.83 1.34 -27.41
C HIS A 293 -0.18 0.19 -28.21
N ALA A 294 -0.28 0.21 -29.54
CA ALA A 294 0.32 -0.83 -30.40
C ALA A 294 1.86 -0.92 -30.27
N LEU A 295 2.55 0.20 -30.02
CA LEU A 295 3.99 0.24 -29.80
C LEU A 295 4.34 0.20 -28.31
N LEU A 296 3.49 0.82 -27.49
CA LEU A 296 3.66 0.89 -26.06
C LEU A 296 3.60 -0.49 -25.39
N ILE A 297 2.68 -1.37 -25.80
CA ILE A 297 2.54 -2.73 -25.24
C ILE A 297 3.85 -3.52 -25.32
N PRO A 298 4.44 -3.76 -26.51
CA PRO A 298 5.68 -4.54 -26.61
C PRO A 298 6.88 -3.82 -25.98
N MET A 299 6.99 -2.50 -26.10
CA MET A 299 8.11 -1.75 -25.51
C MET A 299 8.06 -1.73 -23.98
N ALA A 300 6.86 -1.62 -23.39
CA ALA A 300 6.67 -1.71 -21.95
C ALA A 300 6.97 -3.12 -21.44
N ALA A 301 6.61 -4.16 -22.20
CA ALA A 301 6.96 -5.55 -21.88
C ALA A 301 8.48 -5.77 -21.82
N VAL A 302 9.21 -5.28 -22.84
CA VAL A 302 10.68 -5.36 -22.90
C VAL A 302 11.30 -4.58 -21.75
N LEU A 303 10.91 -3.32 -21.54
CA LEU A 303 11.46 -2.51 -20.45
C LEU A 303 11.16 -3.11 -19.08
N ALA A 304 9.96 -3.65 -18.87
CA ALA A 304 9.61 -4.31 -17.61
C ALA A 304 10.47 -5.55 -17.34
N ALA A 305 10.72 -6.39 -18.36
CA ALA A 305 11.65 -7.51 -18.27
C ALA A 305 13.09 -7.05 -17.97
N THR A 306 13.55 -5.98 -18.61
CA THR A 306 14.87 -5.39 -18.35
C THR A 306 14.98 -4.91 -16.90
N VAL A 307 14.01 -4.14 -16.43
CA VAL A 307 14.00 -3.59 -15.06
C VAL A 307 13.98 -4.72 -14.04
N LEU A 308 13.18 -5.77 -14.26
CA LEU A 308 13.07 -6.87 -13.34
C LEU A 308 14.36 -7.70 -13.26
N LEU A 309 14.96 -8.05 -14.40
CA LEU A 309 16.25 -8.77 -14.42
C LEU A 309 17.39 -7.90 -13.86
N ALA A 310 17.40 -6.60 -14.15
CA ALA A 310 18.40 -5.69 -13.60
C ALA A 310 18.27 -5.55 -12.08
N ALA A 311 17.04 -5.51 -11.56
CA ALA A 311 16.78 -5.48 -10.12
C ALA A 311 17.23 -6.77 -9.43
N ASP A 312 16.98 -7.94 -10.04
CA ASP A 312 17.44 -9.22 -9.49
C ASP A 312 18.97 -9.34 -9.55
N ALA A 313 19.60 -8.93 -10.66
CA ALA A 313 21.05 -8.86 -10.77
C ALA A 313 21.66 -7.92 -9.71
N ALA A 314 21.05 -6.75 -9.48
CA ALA A 314 21.48 -5.84 -8.43
C ALA A 314 21.34 -6.45 -7.03
N ALA A 315 20.28 -7.21 -6.76
CA ALA A 315 20.09 -7.94 -5.52
C ALA A 315 21.23 -8.95 -5.27
N GLN A 316 21.55 -9.75 -6.30
CA GLN A 316 22.61 -10.75 -6.27
C GLN A 316 24.00 -10.14 -6.10
N LEU A 317 24.24 -8.94 -6.67
CA LEU A 317 25.51 -8.23 -6.53
C LEU A 317 25.66 -7.53 -5.18
N ALA A 318 24.57 -7.01 -4.62
CA ALA A 318 24.59 -6.29 -3.34
C ALA A 318 24.81 -7.24 -2.16
N VAL A 319 24.20 -8.43 -2.20
CA VAL A 319 24.44 -9.50 -1.23
C VAL A 319 24.83 -10.75 -2.01
N PRO A 320 26.13 -10.91 -2.33
CA PRO A 320 26.63 -12.08 -3.03
C PRO A 320 26.24 -13.33 -2.22
N PRO A 321 25.50 -14.27 -2.84
CA PRO A 321 25.14 -15.48 -2.12
C PRO A 321 26.43 -16.22 -1.78
N SER A 322 26.70 -16.33 -0.48
CA SER A 322 27.93 -16.86 0.10
C SER A 322 27.56 -17.81 1.22
N ALA A 323 28.47 -18.71 1.61
CA ALA A 323 28.22 -19.72 2.65
C ALA A 323 27.79 -19.15 4.01
N VAL A 324 27.93 -17.83 4.22
CA VAL A 324 27.59 -17.11 5.47
C VAL A 324 26.22 -16.41 5.40
N TYR A 325 25.73 -16.03 4.22
CA TYR A 325 24.43 -15.37 4.03
C TYR A 325 23.47 -16.31 3.30
N THR A 326 22.58 -16.96 4.05
CA THR A 326 21.60 -17.94 3.50
C THR A 326 20.36 -17.30 2.90
N SER A 327 20.15 -15.99 3.06
CA SER A 327 18.96 -15.27 2.58
C SER A 327 19.33 -14.28 1.46
N GLU A 328 18.77 -14.49 0.26
CA GLU A 328 18.85 -13.52 -0.84
C GLU A 328 17.85 -12.37 -0.61
N ILE A 329 18.20 -11.16 -1.06
CA ILE A 329 17.25 -10.03 -1.07
C ILE A 329 16.15 -10.32 -2.10
N PRO A 330 14.86 -10.33 -1.71
CA PRO A 330 13.77 -10.54 -2.65
C PRO A 330 13.73 -9.45 -3.75
N VAL A 331 13.51 -9.84 -5.00
CA VAL A 331 13.51 -8.90 -6.13
C VAL A 331 12.40 -7.85 -6.02
N GLY A 332 11.26 -8.19 -5.40
CA GLY A 332 10.16 -7.24 -5.16
C GLY A 332 10.58 -6.10 -4.23
N VAL A 333 11.49 -6.36 -3.30
CA VAL A 333 12.07 -5.35 -2.41
C VAL A 333 12.96 -4.38 -3.20
N VAL A 334 13.82 -4.89 -4.09
CA VAL A 334 14.69 -4.04 -4.92
C VAL A 334 13.88 -3.21 -5.92
N THR A 335 12.89 -3.82 -6.57
CA THR A 335 12.00 -3.09 -7.49
C THR A 335 11.17 -2.02 -6.78
N ALA A 336 10.73 -2.23 -5.54
CA ALA A 336 10.08 -1.20 -4.72
C ALA A 336 11.06 -0.10 -4.26
N LEU A 337 12.30 -0.45 -3.92
CA LEU A 337 13.34 0.49 -3.52
C LEU A 337 13.72 1.45 -4.66
N ILE A 338 13.77 0.95 -5.90
CA ILE A 338 13.99 1.77 -7.10
C ILE A 338 12.70 2.49 -7.51
N GLY A 339 11.57 1.77 -7.43
CA GLY A 339 10.31 2.23 -7.97
C GLY A 339 9.65 3.33 -7.17
N GLY A 340 9.74 3.29 -5.84
CA GLY A 340 9.18 4.31 -4.95
C GLY A 340 9.77 5.71 -5.22
N PRO A 341 11.11 5.90 -5.24
CA PRO A 341 11.72 7.19 -5.54
C PRO A 341 11.45 7.67 -6.96
N VAL A 342 11.48 6.77 -7.96
CA VAL A 342 11.09 7.11 -9.34
C VAL A 342 9.64 7.60 -9.37
N PHE A 343 8.72 6.89 -8.71
CA PHE A 343 7.32 7.28 -8.62
C PHE A 343 7.14 8.66 -7.96
N MET A 344 7.86 8.93 -6.86
CA MET A 344 7.87 10.25 -6.21
C MET A 344 8.33 11.35 -7.16
N LEU A 345 9.38 11.12 -7.94
CA LEU A 345 9.90 12.10 -8.92
C LEU A 345 8.90 12.34 -10.07
N LEU A 346 8.25 11.29 -10.56
CA LEU A 346 7.25 11.39 -11.62
C LEU A 346 5.98 12.11 -11.13
N ALA A 347 5.58 11.88 -9.88
CA ALA A 347 4.45 12.56 -9.26
C ALA A 347 4.61 14.09 -9.22
N ARG A 348 5.85 14.62 -9.22
CA ARG A 348 6.12 16.07 -9.25
C ARG A 348 5.60 16.76 -10.51
N ARG A 349 5.46 16.02 -11.60
CA ARG A 349 5.01 16.54 -12.91
C ARG A 349 3.50 16.39 -13.12
N VAL A 350 2.81 15.68 -12.24
CA VAL A 350 1.35 15.53 -12.31
C VAL A 350 0.74 16.87 -11.95
N SER A 351 0.16 17.57 -12.94
CA SER A 351 -0.65 18.76 -12.67
C SER A 351 -2.09 18.33 -12.45
N THR A 352 -2.54 18.42 -11.21
CA THR A 352 -3.95 18.30 -10.89
C THR A 352 -4.61 19.65 -11.11
N GLY A 353 -5.14 19.85 -12.31
CA GLY A 353 -6.22 20.81 -12.52
C GLY A 353 -7.53 20.06 -12.37
N ASP A 354 -8.36 20.44 -11.39
CA ASP A 354 -9.80 20.16 -11.16
C ASP A 354 -10.43 18.82 -11.60
N ALA A 355 -9.64 17.81 -11.96
CA ALA A 355 -10.12 16.53 -12.45
C ALA A 355 -10.69 15.72 -11.28
N ASP A 356 -12.01 15.76 -11.17
CA ASP A 356 -12.90 14.93 -10.37
C ASP A 356 -12.55 14.81 -8.88
N THR A 357 -13.00 15.83 -8.14
CA THR A 357 -13.47 15.72 -6.75
C THR A 357 -14.70 14.80 -6.64
N GLY A 358 -14.57 13.55 -7.11
CA GLY A 358 -15.64 12.54 -7.14
C GLY A 358 -16.07 11.98 -5.78
N ALA A 359 -15.51 12.49 -4.69
CA ALA A 359 -16.16 12.43 -3.39
C ALA A 359 -16.47 13.86 -2.99
N ALA A 360 -17.49 14.46 -3.62
CA ALA A 360 -18.18 15.59 -3.02
C ALA A 360 -18.46 15.18 -1.57
N VAL A 361 -17.79 15.84 -0.62
CA VAL A 361 -18.18 15.77 0.78
C VAL A 361 -19.59 16.32 0.77
N THR A 362 -20.57 15.42 0.64
CA THR A 362 -21.99 15.77 0.70
C THR A 362 -22.12 16.61 1.93
N VAL A 363 -22.52 17.87 1.77
CA VAL A 363 -22.76 18.78 2.88
C VAL A 363 -23.96 18.21 3.61
N SER A 364 -23.73 17.22 4.48
CA SER A 364 -24.78 16.70 5.35
C SER A 364 -25.08 17.83 6.32
N GLY A 365 -26.32 18.31 6.33
CA GLY A 365 -26.76 19.31 7.30
C GLY A 365 -26.33 18.91 8.71
N GLY A 366 -25.70 19.83 9.43
CA GLY A 366 -25.24 19.54 10.79
C GLY A 366 -26.42 19.11 11.67
N ARG A 367 -26.26 18.03 12.44
CA ARG A 367 -27.29 17.63 13.41
C ARG A 367 -27.51 18.75 14.44
N ARG A 368 -28.75 18.87 14.94
CA ARG A 368 -29.08 19.79 16.05
C ARG A 368 -28.23 19.45 17.28
N THR A 369 -27.89 20.45 18.10
CA THR A 369 -27.06 20.31 19.32
C THR A 369 -27.48 19.18 20.27
N PRO A 370 -28.77 18.95 20.61
CA PRO A 370 -29.16 17.84 21.48
C PRO A 370 -28.92 16.45 20.87
N ALA A 371 -28.96 16.32 19.53
CA ALA A 371 -28.65 15.05 18.87
C ALA A 371 -27.15 14.74 18.91
N TYR A 372 -26.30 15.78 18.95
CA TYR A 372 -24.85 15.60 19.13
C TYR A 372 -24.49 15.16 20.55
N THR A 373 -25.08 15.79 21.58
CA THR A 373 -24.80 15.44 22.98
C THR A 373 -25.21 14.01 23.30
N VAL A 374 -26.35 13.55 22.78
CA VAL A 374 -26.77 12.14 22.89
C VAL A 374 -25.80 11.21 22.15
N ALA A 375 -25.38 11.56 20.92
CA ALA A 375 -24.46 10.74 20.16
C ALA A 375 -23.09 10.60 20.84
N ILE A 376 -22.47 11.70 21.27
CA ILE A 376 -21.18 11.64 21.97
C ILE A 376 -21.31 10.97 23.34
N GLY A 377 -22.41 11.21 24.08
CA GLY A 377 -22.69 10.54 25.35
C GLY A 377 -22.83 9.03 25.17
N SER A 378 -23.53 8.57 24.13
CA SER A 378 -23.63 7.13 23.80
C SER A 378 -22.28 6.53 23.41
N GLY A 379 -21.43 7.29 22.72
CA GLY A 379 -20.07 6.86 22.38
C GLY A 379 -19.18 6.72 23.63
N ILE A 380 -19.24 7.67 24.55
CA ILE A 380 -18.49 7.63 25.82
C ILE A 380 -18.97 6.45 26.67
N LEU A 381 -20.28 6.22 26.74
CA LEU A 381 -20.84 5.05 27.41
C LEU A 381 -20.33 3.75 26.78
N ALA A 382 -20.35 3.65 25.44
CA ALA A 382 -19.82 2.50 24.72
C ALA A 382 -18.33 2.26 25.01
N LEU A 383 -17.53 3.33 25.13
CA LEU A 383 -16.13 3.23 25.53
C LEU A 383 -15.98 2.71 26.95
N GLY A 384 -16.75 3.23 27.91
CA GLY A 384 -16.75 2.74 29.29
C GLY A 384 -17.12 1.26 29.38
N VAL A 385 -18.14 0.83 28.64
CA VAL A 385 -18.54 -0.57 28.54
C VAL A 385 -17.43 -1.43 27.90
N ALA A 386 -16.82 -0.96 26.81
CA ALA A 386 -15.72 -1.67 26.16
C ALA A 386 -14.51 -1.83 27.09
N MET A 387 -14.16 -0.80 27.88
CA MET A 387 -13.08 -0.86 28.86
C MET A 387 -13.40 -1.83 30.00
N ALA A 388 -14.62 -1.82 30.53
CA ALA A 388 -15.06 -2.75 31.58
C ALA A 388 -15.04 -4.21 31.08
N LEU A 389 -15.53 -4.47 29.86
CA LEU A 389 -15.46 -5.78 29.23
C LEU A 389 -14.01 -6.21 28.97
N SER A 390 -13.16 -5.28 28.54
CA SER A 390 -11.74 -5.53 28.26
C SER A 390 -10.95 -5.87 29.54
N LEU A 391 -11.28 -5.26 30.69
CA LEU A 391 -10.70 -5.64 31.98
C LEU A 391 -11.07 -7.07 32.39
N ARG A 392 -12.32 -7.46 32.10
CA ARG A 392 -12.88 -8.77 32.43
C ARG A 392 -12.33 -9.90 31.56
N VAL A 393 -12.36 -9.69 30.24
CA VAL A 393 -12.07 -10.71 29.22
C VAL A 393 -10.57 -10.75 28.95
N GLY A 394 -9.99 -11.95 28.86
CA GLY A 394 -8.59 -12.17 28.51
C GLY A 394 -8.18 -13.62 28.75
N ASP A 395 -6.87 -13.84 28.90
CA ASP A 395 -6.25 -15.12 29.27
C ASP A 395 -6.75 -15.68 30.61
N VAL A 396 -6.98 -14.78 31.58
CA VAL A 396 -7.62 -15.07 32.87
C VAL A 396 -8.99 -14.39 32.92
N GLU A 397 -10.07 -15.15 33.04
CA GLU A 397 -11.40 -14.58 33.23
C GLU A 397 -11.58 -14.09 34.67
N ILE A 398 -12.08 -12.86 34.83
CA ILE A 398 -12.40 -12.27 36.13
C ILE A 398 -13.93 -12.15 36.25
N GLY A 399 -14.50 -12.51 37.40
CA GLY A 399 -15.93 -12.30 37.68
C GLY A 399 -16.30 -10.82 37.83
N TRP A 400 -17.55 -10.44 37.58
CA TRP A 400 -17.97 -9.03 37.76
C TRP A 400 -17.83 -8.55 39.22
N SER A 401 -18.06 -9.43 40.19
CA SER A 401 -17.85 -9.16 41.63
C SER A 401 -16.37 -8.96 41.96
N GLU A 402 -15.51 -9.80 41.41
CA GLU A 402 -14.05 -9.72 41.58
C GLU A 402 -13.45 -8.48 40.92
N LEU A 403 -13.98 -8.08 39.76
CA LEU A 403 -13.60 -6.81 39.15
C LEU A 403 -14.01 -5.63 40.04
N GLY A 404 -15.22 -5.69 40.62
CA GLY A 404 -15.71 -4.69 41.57
C GLY A 404 -14.81 -4.60 42.82
N SER A 405 -14.41 -5.73 43.40
CA SER A 405 -13.50 -5.75 44.54
C SER A 405 -12.08 -5.30 44.16
N ALA A 406 -11.60 -5.61 42.95
CA ALA A 406 -10.28 -5.19 42.51
C ALA A 406 -10.20 -3.68 42.32
N LEU A 407 -11.26 -3.08 41.75
CA LEU A 407 -11.37 -1.62 41.64
C LEU A 407 -11.54 -0.93 43.01
N ALA A 408 -12.10 -1.64 43.99
CA ALA A 408 -12.19 -1.17 45.38
C ALA A 408 -10.92 -1.42 46.20
N GLY A 409 -9.88 -2.05 45.63
CA GLY A 409 -8.63 -2.39 46.33
C GLY A 409 -8.78 -3.51 47.38
N SER A 410 -9.79 -4.38 47.23
CA SER A 410 -10.13 -5.44 48.18
C SER A 410 -10.22 -6.83 47.54
N ALA A 411 -9.75 -7.00 46.30
CA ALA A 411 -9.70 -8.30 45.64
C ALA A 411 -8.56 -9.19 46.14
N GLY A 412 -8.62 -10.47 45.76
CA GLY A 412 -7.48 -11.37 45.93
C GLY A 412 -6.28 -10.95 45.09
N GLN A 413 -5.08 -11.34 45.53
CA GLN A 413 -3.80 -10.97 44.94
C GLN A 413 -3.69 -11.24 43.43
N VAL A 414 -4.29 -12.34 42.94
CA VAL A 414 -4.29 -12.70 41.51
C VAL A 414 -5.14 -11.73 40.69
N THR A 415 -6.36 -11.42 41.15
CA THR A 415 -7.27 -10.49 40.45
C THR A 415 -6.67 -9.08 40.40
N GLU A 416 -6.09 -8.62 41.50
CA GLU A 416 -5.42 -7.33 41.58
C GLU A 416 -4.21 -7.25 40.63
N ALA A 417 -3.39 -8.32 40.58
CA ALA A 417 -2.29 -8.42 39.63
C ALA A 417 -2.81 -8.34 38.18
N VAL A 418 -3.84 -9.12 37.82
CA VAL A 418 -4.40 -9.10 36.45
C VAL A 418 -4.93 -7.71 36.08
N VAL A 419 -5.68 -7.04 36.98
CA VAL A 419 -6.19 -5.68 36.74
C VAL A 419 -5.06 -4.66 36.61
N SER A 420 -4.00 -4.75 37.41
CA SER A 420 -2.85 -3.85 37.33
C SER A 420 -2.04 -3.98 36.04
N TYR A 421 -2.01 -5.16 35.41
CA TYR A 421 -1.44 -5.34 34.07
C TYR A 421 -2.39 -4.90 32.94
N ARG A 422 -3.71 -5.12 33.09
CA ARG A 422 -4.69 -4.82 32.03
C ARG A 422 -5.04 -3.34 31.95
N LEU A 423 -5.16 -2.64 33.09
CA LEU A 423 -5.61 -1.26 33.12
C LEU A 423 -4.71 -0.30 32.31
N PRO A 424 -3.37 -0.28 32.48
CA PRO A 424 -2.51 0.61 31.71
C PRO A 424 -2.59 0.32 30.21
N ARG A 425 -2.59 -0.97 29.84
CA ARG A 425 -2.75 -1.44 28.46
C ARG A 425 -4.04 -0.95 27.82
N ILE A 426 -5.17 -1.04 28.52
CA ILE A 426 -6.48 -0.59 28.02
C ILE A 426 -6.52 0.92 27.87
N LEU A 427 -5.92 1.68 28.78
CA LEU A 427 -5.82 3.14 28.68
C LEU A 427 -4.95 3.57 27.51
N VAL A 428 -3.81 2.89 27.30
CA VAL A 428 -2.95 3.10 26.13
C VAL A 428 -3.70 2.77 24.84
N ALA A 429 -4.44 1.66 24.80
CA ALA A 429 -5.27 1.28 23.66
C ALA A 429 -6.34 2.33 23.34
N ALA A 430 -7.06 2.82 24.36
CA ALA A 430 -8.08 3.86 24.20
C ALA A 430 -7.50 5.17 23.65
N LEU A 431 -6.42 5.66 24.26
CA LEU A 431 -5.80 6.92 23.87
C LEU A 431 -5.10 6.82 22.51
N ALA A 432 -4.45 5.69 22.21
CA ALA A 432 -3.88 5.41 20.89
C ALA A 432 -4.97 5.36 19.81
N GLY A 433 -6.08 4.66 20.06
CA GLY A 433 -7.21 4.61 19.15
C GLY A 433 -7.82 5.98 18.87
N ALA A 434 -7.94 6.81 19.91
CA ALA A 434 -8.35 8.20 19.77
C ALA A 434 -7.37 9.00 18.88
N CYS A 435 -6.07 8.94 19.16
CA CYS A 435 -5.06 9.69 18.42
C CYS A 435 -4.97 9.26 16.95
N LEU A 436 -5.04 7.96 16.65
CA LEU A 436 -5.04 7.45 15.27
C LEU A 436 -6.28 7.88 14.49
N ALA A 437 -7.46 7.87 15.12
CA ALA A 437 -8.69 8.36 14.50
C ALA A 437 -8.61 9.84 14.15
N VAL A 438 -8.03 10.66 15.03
CA VAL A 438 -7.83 12.10 14.80
C VAL A 438 -6.74 12.35 13.75
N ALA A 439 -5.66 11.55 13.72
CA ALA A 439 -4.64 11.61 12.67
C ALA A 439 -5.26 11.37 11.28
N GLY A 440 -6.13 10.36 11.19
CA GLY A 440 -6.93 10.08 10.01
C GLY A 440 -7.81 11.24 9.59
N ALA A 441 -8.55 11.83 10.53
CA ALA A 441 -9.36 13.03 10.28
C ALA A 441 -8.53 14.20 9.70
N ALA A 442 -7.33 14.44 10.23
CA ALA A 442 -6.43 15.49 9.76
C ALA A 442 -5.96 15.25 8.32
N VAL A 443 -5.52 14.03 8.01
CA VAL A 443 -5.07 13.65 6.66
C VAL A 443 -6.25 13.72 5.67
N GLN A 444 -7.41 13.20 6.03
CA GLN A 444 -8.62 13.23 5.19
C GLN A 444 -9.09 14.66 4.89
N ALA A 445 -8.97 15.58 5.85
CA ALA A 445 -9.34 16.98 5.66
C ALA A 445 -8.45 17.69 4.62
N VAL A 446 -7.15 17.38 4.60
CA VAL A 446 -6.20 17.99 3.65
C VAL A 446 -6.28 17.33 2.28
N VAL A 447 -6.30 15.99 2.26
CA VAL A 447 -6.34 15.20 1.02
C VAL A 447 -7.70 15.29 0.32
N ARG A 448 -8.76 15.56 1.07
CA ARG A 448 -10.16 15.54 0.59
C ARG A 448 -10.57 14.18 0.03
N ASN A 449 -10.08 13.12 0.69
CA ASN A 449 -10.46 11.75 0.38
C ASN A 449 -10.80 11.05 1.69
N PRO A 450 -12.04 10.54 1.86
CA PRO A 450 -12.46 9.87 3.10
C PRO A 450 -11.71 8.55 3.36
N LEU A 451 -10.98 8.04 2.36
CA LEU A 451 -10.16 6.82 2.45
C LEU A 451 -8.68 7.14 2.63
N ALA A 452 -8.33 8.42 2.80
CA ALA A 452 -6.99 8.77 3.17
C ALA A 452 -6.69 8.36 4.62
N GLU A 453 -5.51 7.80 4.84
CA GLU A 453 -4.99 7.49 6.16
C GLU A 453 -3.53 7.95 6.26
N PRO A 454 -2.98 8.13 7.47
CA PRO A 454 -1.60 8.61 7.66
C PRO A 454 -0.54 7.74 6.99
N GLY A 455 -0.80 6.43 6.83
CA GLY A 455 0.06 5.51 6.09
C GLY A 455 0.29 5.93 4.63
N LEU A 456 -0.72 6.50 3.97
CA LEU A 456 -0.62 6.96 2.58
C LEU A 456 0.31 8.16 2.40
N VAL A 457 0.56 8.94 3.46
CA VAL A 457 1.47 10.10 3.43
C VAL A 457 2.89 9.68 3.86
N GLY A 458 3.15 8.38 4.02
CA GLY A 458 4.47 7.83 4.36
C GLY A 458 4.82 7.87 5.84
N VAL A 459 3.99 8.47 6.72
CA VAL A 459 4.30 8.63 8.14
C VAL A 459 4.52 7.29 8.84
N THR A 460 3.60 6.34 8.64
CA THR A 460 3.70 5.00 9.23
C THR A 460 4.93 4.24 8.71
N GLY A 461 5.27 4.40 7.43
CA GLY A 461 6.48 3.81 6.83
C GLY A 461 7.75 4.37 7.46
N GLY A 462 7.82 5.69 7.66
CA GLY A 462 8.94 6.34 8.36
C GLY A 462 9.08 5.90 9.82
N ALA A 463 7.96 5.75 10.53
CA ALA A 463 7.97 5.25 11.90
C ALA A 463 8.46 3.80 11.97
N SER A 464 8.02 2.97 11.02
CA SER A 464 8.47 1.58 10.89
C SER A 464 9.96 1.48 10.62
N LEU A 465 10.48 2.31 9.70
CA LEU A 465 11.90 2.36 9.41
C LEU A 465 12.73 2.75 10.64
N GLY A 466 12.29 3.78 11.39
CA GLY A 466 12.97 4.22 12.61
C GLY A 466 12.97 3.15 13.71
N ALA A 467 11.84 2.49 13.95
CA ALA A 467 11.74 1.42 14.94
C ALA A 467 12.61 0.21 14.58
N VAL A 468 12.48 -0.29 13.34
CA VAL A 468 13.23 -1.46 12.85
C VAL A 468 14.73 -1.18 12.84
N LEU A 469 15.16 0.06 12.55
CA LEU A 469 16.56 0.48 12.69
C LEU A 469 17.08 0.30 14.11
N VAL A 470 16.33 0.73 15.13
CA VAL A 470 16.76 0.55 16.52
C VAL A 470 16.76 -0.92 16.92
N ILE A 471 15.71 -1.67 16.60
CA ILE A 471 15.59 -3.10 16.97
C ILE A 471 16.75 -3.91 16.39
N LEU A 472 17.14 -3.63 15.14
CA LEU A 472 18.10 -4.47 14.42
C LEU A 472 19.54 -3.98 14.49
N VAL A 473 19.76 -2.66 14.47
CA VAL A 473 21.11 -2.08 14.39
C VAL A 473 21.65 -1.67 15.76
N VAL A 474 20.77 -1.32 16.72
CA VAL A 474 21.19 -0.93 18.07
C VAL A 474 20.40 -1.70 19.14
N PRO A 475 20.57 -3.04 19.25
CA PRO A 475 19.76 -3.86 20.16
C PRO A 475 19.93 -3.50 21.65
N SER A 476 21.07 -2.89 22.01
CA SER A 476 21.38 -2.42 23.36
C SER A 476 20.86 -1.00 23.65
N ALA A 477 20.06 -0.42 22.76
CA ALA A 477 19.52 0.92 22.95
C ALA A 477 18.58 0.99 24.18
N PRO A 478 18.52 2.15 24.87
CA PRO A 478 17.58 2.37 25.95
C PRO A 478 16.13 2.11 25.50
N THR A 479 15.27 1.70 26.44
CA THR A 479 13.85 1.40 26.17
C THR A 479 13.09 2.56 25.51
N ALA A 480 13.49 3.81 25.80
CA ALA A 480 12.95 5.01 25.19
C ALA A 480 13.41 5.28 23.74
N ALA A 481 14.51 4.67 23.29
CA ALA A 481 15.09 4.92 21.97
C ALA A 481 14.18 4.42 20.84
N LEU A 482 13.52 3.28 21.04
CA LEU A 482 12.64 2.69 20.03
C LEU A 482 11.39 3.55 19.77
N PRO A 483 10.60 3.97 20.79
CA PRO A 483 9.52 4.94 20.61
C PRO A 483 10.00 6.26 19.99
N ALA A 484 11.14 6.80 20.47
CA ALA A 484 11.69 8.05 19.94
C ALA A 484 12.06 7.95 18.45
N ALA A 485 12.73 6.87 18.05
CA ALA A 485 13.10 6.64 16.65
C ALA A 485 11.88 6.46 15.75
N ALA A 486 10.82 5.80 16.22
CA ALA A 486 9.56 5.70 15.50
C ALA A 486 8.89 7.07 15.31
N GLY A 487 8.81 7.87 16.39
CA GLY A 487 8.25 9.21 16.35
C GLY A 487 8.99 10.13 15.38
N ILE A 488 10.32 10.18 15.49
CA ILE A 488 11.21 11.00 14.65
C ILE A 488 11.16 10.51 13.18
N GLY A 489 11.26 9.20 12.95
CA GLY A 489 11.24 8.61 11.61
C GLY A 489 9.98 8.98 10.84
N GLY A 490 8.81 8.93 11.48
CA GLY A 490 7.54 9.32 10.84
C GLY A 490 7.47 10.81 10.50
N VAL A 491 7.97 11.70 11.37
CA VAL A 491 8.02 13.15 11.12
C VAL A 491 9.02 13.50 10.01
N LEU A 492 10.20 12.89 10.02
CA LEU A 492 11.20 13.07 8.97
C LEU A 492 10.68 12.58 7.62
N MET A 493 9.93 11.47 7.59
CA MET A 493 9.32 10.97 6.36
C MET A 493 8.25 11.93 5.83
N LEU A 494 7.38 12.49 6.68
CA LEU A 494 6.45 13.54 6.25
C LEU A 494 7.23 14.74 5.69
N ALA A 495 8.31 15.17 6.36
CA ALA A 495 9.11 16.28 5.87
C ALA A 495 9.69 16.00 4.48
N LEU A 496 10.20 14.79 4.23
CA LEU A 496 10.66 14.34 2.91
C LEU A 496 9.52 14.39 1.88
N VAL A 497 8.35 13.86 2.22
CA VAL A 497 7.16 13.87 1.34
C VAL A 497 6.74 15.29 1.00
N LEU A 498 6.68 16.19 1.98
CA LEU A 498 6.33 17.59 1.76
C LEU A 498 7.38 18.32 0.92
N LEU A 499 8.67 18.01 1.09
CA LEU A 499 9.76 18.58 0.28
C LEU A 499 9.69 18.09 -1.17
N ALA A 500 9.45 16.79 -1.38
CA ALA A 500 9.34 16.21 -2.72
C ALA A 500 8.04 16.64 -3.43
N ALA A 501 6.94 16.81 -2.69
CA ALA A 501 5.65 17.26 -3.21
C ALA A 501 5.62 18.76 -3.54
N ARG A 502 6.60 19.55 -3.09
CA ARG A 502 6.79 20.94 -3.55
C ARG A 502 7.18 20.92 -5.03
N GLY A 503 6.20 21.22 -5.89
CA GLY A 503 6.39 21.28 -7.34
C GLY A 503 7.37 22.38 -7.77
N SER A 504 7.94 22.22 -8.96
CA SER A 504 8.73 23.26 -9.62
C SER A 504 7.88 24.52 -9.85
N ARG A 505 8.50 25.70 -9.69
CA ARG A 505 7.90 27.06 -9.79
C ARG A 505 7.39 27.43 -11.20
N GLU A 506 6.64 26.59 -11.90
CA GLU A 506 5.97 27.02 -13.12
C GLU A 506 4.66 27.73 -12.77
N GLY A 507 4.67 29.06 -12.83
CA GLY A 507 3.47 29.91 -12.66
C GLY A 507 3.35 30.67 -11.33
N GLY A 508 4.40 30.70 -10.49
CA GLY A 508 4.45 31.58 -9.31
C GLY A 508 3.54 31.20 -8.13
N ARG A 509 2.79 30.10 -8.21
CA ARG A 509 1.87 29.64 -7.15
C ARG A 509 2.51 28.52 -6.33
N ALA A 510 3.26 28.89 -5.30
CA ALA A 510 3.84 27.96 -4.34
C ALA A 510 2.77 27.46 -3.36
N GLY A 511 2.17 26.29 -3.63
CA GLY A 511 1.21 25.64 -2.73
C GLY A 511 1.43 24.12 -2.67
N LEU A 512 1.10 23.50 -1.53
CA LEU A 512 1.10 22.05 -1.36
C LEU A 512 -0.16 21.46 -2.02
N ASP A 513 -0.01 20.84 -3.18
CA ASP A 513 -1.11 20.13 -3.86
C ASP A 513 -1.42 18.82 -3.11
N PRO A 514 -2.65 18.60 -2.63
CA PRO A 514 -3.00 17.40 -1.86
C PRO A 514 -2.83 16.09 -2.64
N THR A 515 -3.14 16.09 -3.93
CA THR A 515 -2.98 14.90 -4.78
C THR A 515 -1.51 14.55 -4.92
N ARG A 516 -0.64 15.55 -5.14
CA ARG A 516 0.82 15.32 -5.18
C ARG A 516 1.35 14.78 -3.86
N VAL A 517 0.87 15.30 -2.72
CA VAL A 517 1.26 14.83 -1.39
C VAL A 517 0.93 13.34 -1.22
N VAL A 518 -0.26 12.89 -1.63
CA VAL A 518 -0.63 11.47 -1.57
C VAL A 518 0.24 10.61 -2.48
N LEU A 519 0.48 11.04 -3.72
CA LEU A 519 1.29 10.25 -4.67
C LEU A 519 2.75 10.14 -4.21
N VAL A 520 3.35 11.24 -3.77
CA VAL A 520 4.71 11.22 -3.21
C VAL A 520 4.73 10.40 -1.92
N GLY A 521 3.69 10.51 -1.08
CA GLY A 521 3.53 9.71 0.14
C GLY A 521 3.47 8.20 -0.13
N LEU A 522 2.74 7.76 -1.15
CA LEU A 522 2.65 6.36 -1.55
C LEU A 522 4.02 5.81 -2.00
N GLY A 523 4.77 6.59 -2.79
CA GLY A 523 6.13 6.24 -3.17
C GLY A 523 7.06 6.14 -1.96
N ALA A 524 6.98 7.10 -1.03
CA ALA A 524 7.77 7.11 0.19
C ALA A 524 7.43 5.94 1.13
N ALA A 525 6.15 5.57 1.25
CA ALA A 525 5.70 4.42 2.02
C ALA A 525 6.29 3.11 1.47
N ALA A 526 6.24 2.92 0.14
CA ALA A 526 6.84 1.76 -0.51
C ALA A 526 8.36 1.70 -0.35
N THR A 527 9.05 2.84 -0.50
CA THR A 527 10.51 2.91 -0.26
C THR A 527 10.85 2.55 1.19
N SER A 528 10.08 3.07 2.15
CA SER A 528 10.29 2.78 3.57
C SER A 528 10.10 1.30 3.88
N MET A 529 9.05 0.68 3.33
CA MET A 529 8.80 -0.75 3.50
C MET A 529 9.88 -1.61 2.83
N ALA A 530 10.36 -1.21 1.64
CA ALA A 530 11.47 -1.89 1.00
C ALA A 530 12.74 -1.86 1.86
N LEU A 531 13.07 -0.70 2.45
CA LEU A 531 14.20 -0.58 3.38
C LEU A 531 14.01 -1.46 4.62
N VAL A 532 12.81 -1.44 5.24
CA VAL A 532 12.47 -2.31 6.37
C VAL A 532 12.70 -3.78 6.00
N ASN A 533 12.23 -4.22 4.83
CA ASN A 533 12.36 -5.61 4.40
C ASN A 533 13.82 -6.01 4.15
N ILE A 534 14.66 -5.13 3.59
CA ILE A 534 16.12 -5.38 3.48
C ILE A 534 16.73 -5.62 4.86
N MET A 535 16.37 -4.80 5.84
CA MET A 535 16.91 -4.93 7.19
C MET A 535 16.45 -6.22 7.86
N VAL A 536 15.18 -6.58 7.71
CA VAL A 536 14.60 -7.81 8.26
C VAL A 536 15.24 -9.06 7.66
N VAL A 537 15.55 -9.07 6.36
CA VAL A 537 16.24 -10.19 5.69
C VAL A 537 17.59 -10.54 6.35
N GLY A 538 18.29 -9.54 6.89
CA GLY A 538 19.60 -9.72 7.55
C GLY A 538 19.54 -10.08 9.04
N ALA A 539 18.37 -10.04 9.68
CA ALA A 539 18.27 -9.92 11.13
C ALA A 539 17.83 -11.19 11.88
N GLN A 540 18.32 -12.37 11.48
CA GLN A 540 17.77 -13.70 11.83
C GLN A 540 17.23 -13.86 13.27
N MET A 541 17.93 -13.40 14.32
CA MET A 541 17.49 -13.56 15.71
C MET A 541 16.41 -12.56 16.18
N ASN A 542 16.22 -11.44 15.48
CA ASN A 542 15.33 -10.34 15.88
C ASN A 542 14.11 -10.15 14.96
N ILE A 543 13.89 -11.07 14.00
CA ILE A 543 12.78 -10.97 13.05
C ILE A 543 11.41 -10.94 13.74
N SER A 544 11.20 -11.76 14.78
CA SER A 544 9.92 -11.80 15.52
C SER A 544 9.61 -10.48 16.22
N ALA A 545 10.63 -9.81 16.77
CA ALA A 545 10.47 -8.50 17.40
C ALA A 545 10.12 -7.43 16.37
N ALA A 546 10.77 -7.44 15.20
CA ALA A 546 10.48 -6.53 14.10
C ALA A 546 9.05 -6.74 13.54
N LEU A 547 8.69 -7.99 13.23
CA LEU A 547 7.34 -8.33 12.73
C LEU A 547 6.26 -8.00 13.77
N GLY A 548 6.49 -8.28 15.05
CA GLY A 548 5.58 -7.92 16.13
C GLY A 548 5.37 -6.42 16.28
N TRP A 549 6.41 -5.61 16.04
CA TRP A 549 6.30 -4.15 16.02
C TRP A 549 5.52 -3.65 14.81
N LEU A 550 5.81 -4.20 13.62
CA LEU A 550 5.14 -3.86 12.36
C LEU A 550 3.65 -4.23 12.37
N ALA A 551 3.28 -5.29 13.08
CA ALA A 551 1.89 -5.70 13.27
C ALA A 551 1.10 -4.77 14.20
N GLY A 552 1.77 -3.95 15.03
CA GLY A 552 1.16 -3.04 16.00
C GLY A 552 0.55 -3.77 17.20
N SER A 553 1.13 -3.58 18.39
CA SER A 553 0.74 -4.28 19.61
C SER A 553 0.68 -3.40 20.86
N THR A 554 -0.41 -3.59 21.61
CA THR A 554 -0.68 -3.09 22.96
C THR A 554 -0.15 -4.03 24.04
N TYR A 555 0.51 -5.12 23.66
CA TYR A 555 1.14 -6.06 24.59
C TYR A 555 2.16 -5.37 25.50
N ALA A 556 2.14 -5.75 26.78
CA ALA A 556 3.07 -5.28 27.82
C ALA A 556 3.21 -3.75 27.94
N ARG A 557 2.13 -2.99 27.69
CA ARG A 557 2.13 -1.53 27.89
C ARG A 557 1.78 -1.17 29.32
N ASP A 558 2.64 -0.38 29.94
CA ASP A 558 2.50 0.17 31.28
C ASP A 558 2.06 1.65 31.24
N PHE A 559 1.99 2.30 32.40
CA PHE A 559 1.64 3.71 32.50
C PHE A 559 2.68 4.65 31.85
N THR A 560 3.94 4.21 31.69
CA THR A 560 4.99 5.04 31.05
C THR A 560 4.69 5.23 29.57
N ALA A 561 4.04 4.25 28.93
CA ALA A 561 3.61 4.33 27.54
C ALA A 561 2.61 5.49 27.28
N LEU A 562 1.82 5.91 28.29
CA LEU A 562 0.93 7.06 28.18
C LEU A 562 1.69 8.38 27.97
N GLY A 563 2.92 8.48 28.47
CA GLY A 563 3.77 9.66 28.28
C GLY A 563 4.05 9.94 26.80
N TRP A 564 4.23 8.90 25.98
CA TRP A 564 4.43 9.01 24.54
C TRP A 564 3.17 9.49 23.79
N LEU A 565 1.99 9.34 24.39
CA LEU A 565 0.71 9.77 23.83
C LEU A 565 0.31 11.19 24.26
N ALA A 566 1.04 11.83 25.17
CA ALA A 566 0.73 13.19 25.63
C ALA A 566 0.83 14.23 24.50
N LEU A 567 1.90 14.18 23.70
CA LEU A 567 2.10 15.08 22.57
C LEU A 567 1.06 14.83 21.44
N PRO A 568 0.79 13.58 21.02
CA PRO A 568 -0.38 13.26 20.19
C PRO A 568 -1.69 13.82 20.73
N ALA A 569 -2.01 13.60 22.00
CA ALA A 569 -3.27 14.08 22.59
C ALA A 569 -3.38 15.62 22.54
N LEU A 570 -2.28 16.33 22.78
CA LEU A 570 -2.22 17.79 22.63
C LEU A 570 -2.48 18.20 21.17
N ALA A 571 -1.87 17.53 20.19
CA ALA A 571 -2.10 17.80 18.77
C ALA A 571 -3.57 17.55 18.37
N ALA A 572 -4.23 16.52 18.92
CA ALA A 572 -5.66 16.29 18.71
C ALA A 572 -6.51 17.46 19.23
N MET A 573 -6.20 17.97 20.43
CA MET A 573 -6.91 19.12 21.00
C MET A 573 -6.71 20.38 20.15
N LEU A 574 -5.49 20.63 19.66
CA LEU A 574 -5.20 21.75 18.78
C LEU A 574 -5.98 21.68 17.45
N LEU A 575 -6.23 20.49 16.90
CA LEU A 575 -7.06 20.33 15.71
C LEU A 575 -8.55 20.68 15.96
N VAL A 576 -9.08 20.38 17.14
CA VAL A 576 -10.43 20.78 17.54
C VAL A 576 -10.52 22.30 17.68
N ILE A 577 -9.53 22.93 18.30
CA ILE A 577 -9.44 24.39 18.42
C ILE A 577 -9.33 25.04 17.03
N ALA A 578 -8.54 24.43 16.13
CA ALA A 578 -8.38 24.85 14.75
C ALA A 578 -9.50 24.33 13.81
N ALA A 579 -10.68 23.95 14.32
CA ALA A 579 -11.73 23.35 13.50
C ALA A 579 -12.22 24.25 12.35
N ARG A 580 -12.22 25.58 12.52
CA ARG A 580 -12.64 26.52 11.46
C ARG A 580 -11.74 26.45 10.22
N PRO A 581 -10.42 26.71 10.32
CA PRO A 581 -9.54 26.60 9.14
C PRO A 581 -9.52 25.18 8.56
N VAL A 582 -9.63 24.13 9.39
CA VAL A 582 -9.70 22.74 8.91
C VAL A 582 -10.97 22.49 8.09
N ASN A 583 -12.13 22.95 8.55
CA ASN A 583 -13.40 22.85 7.81
C ASN A 583 -13.31 23.56 6.45
N LEU A 584 -12.63 24.71 6.39
CA LEU A 584 -12.46 25.44 5.13
C LEU A 584 -11.65 24.64 4.11
N LEU A 585 -10.61 23.89 4.52
CA LEU A 585 -9.82 23.05 3.61
C LEU A 585 -10.66 22.01 2.85
N ALA A 586 -11.77 21.57 3.44
CA ALA A 586 -12.70 20.63 2.79
C ALA A 586 -13.55 21.27 1.67
N LEU A 587 -13.64 22.60 1.61
CA LEU A 587 -14.49 23.35 0.67
C LEU A 587 -13.80 23.71 -0.65
N GLY A 588 -12.64 23.12 -0.95
CA GLY A 588 -11.87 23.42 -2.15
C GLY A 588 -10.71 24.37 -1.91
N ASP A 589 -10.14 24.90 -2.99
CA ASP A 589 -8.99 25.82 -2.93
C ASP A 589 -9.41 27.29 -3.07
N GLU A 590 -10.49 27.58 -3.77
CA GLU A 590 -10.91 28.95 -4.07
C GLU A 590 -11.55 29.64 -2.87
N LEU A 591 -12.55 29.00 -2.25
CA LEU A 591 -13.30 29.59 -1.14
C LEU A 591 -12.42 29.92 0.08
N PRO A 592 -11.54 29.02 0.58
CA PRO A 592 -10.70 29.35 1.73
C PRO A 592 -9.72 30.48 1.43
N ARG A 593 -9.21 30.55 0.19
CA ARG A 593 -8.31 31.60 -0.25
C ARG A 593 -9.02 32.96 -0.32
N ALA A 594 -10.27 32.98 -0.81
CA ALA A 594 -11.11 34.17 -0.79
C ALA A 594 -11.41 34.66 0.63
N LEU A 595 -11.49 33.74 1.60
CA LEU A 595 -11.64 34.04 3.03
C LEU A 595 -10.31 34.38 3.74
N GLY A 596 -9.20 34.53 3.01
CA GLY A 596 -7.90 34.94 3.56
C GLY A 596 -7.06 33.82 4.19
N LEU A 597 -7.44 32.55 4.02
CA LEU A 597 -6.66 31.42 4.55
C LEU A 597 -5.40 31.18 3.70
N ASP A 598 -4.22 31.20 4.34
CA ASP A 598 -3.00 30.68 3.73
C ASP A 598 -3.08 29.15 3.66
N LEU A 599 -3.53 28.64 2.51
CA LEU A 599 -3.67 27.21 2.25
C LEU A 599 -2.37 26.43 2.47
N GLY A 600 -1.22 27.01 2.13
CA GLY A 600 0.07 26.34 2.28
C GLY A 600 0.39 26.09 3.75
N ARG A 601 0.25 27.13 4.58
CA ARG A 601 0.46 27.02 6.03
C ARG A 601 -0.59 26.15 6.69
N ALA A 602 -1.87 26.30 6.34
CA ALA A 602 -2.94 25.48 6.91
C ALA A 602 -2.73 23.99 6.62
N ARG A 603 -2.42 23.62 5.37
CA ARG A 603 -2.12 22.23 5.00
C ARG A 603 -0.88 21.70 5.73
N LEU A 604 0.18 22.50 5.83
CA LEU A 604 1.40 22.12 6.54
C LEU A 604 1.13 21.84 8.03
N LEU A 605 0.39 22.72 8.71
CA LEU A 605 0.08 22.56 10.13
C LEU A 605 -0.84 21.36 10.38
N VAL A 606 -1.87 21.16 9.56
CA VAL A 606 -2.81 20.04 9.72
C VAL A 606 -2.13 18.70 9.40
N LEU A 607 -1.35 18.61 8.32
CA LEU A 607 -0.56 17.40 8.03
C LEU A 607 0.51 17.15 9.09
N GLY A 608 1.18 18.20 9.56
CA GLY A 608 2.16 18.11 10.65
C GLY A 608 1.55 17.58 11.94
N ALA A 609 0.39 18.10 12.35
CA ALA A 609 -0.37 17.57 13.49
C ALA A 609 -0.78 16.10 13.26
N GLY A 610 -1.24 15.76 12.06
CA GLY A 610 -1.54 14.39 11.67
C GLY A 610 -0.34 13.45 11.77
N ALA A 611 0.85 13.91 11.39
CA ALA A 611 2.08 13.12 11.55
C ALA A 611 2.48 12.94 13.00
N VAL A 612 2.44 14.00 13.82
CA VAL A 612 2.71 13.90 15.27
C VAL A 612 1.74 12.93 15.94
N LEU A 613 0.45 13.00 15.59
CA LEU A 613 -0.56 12.05 16.07
C LEU A 613 -0.24 10.62 15.65
N ALA A 614 0.02 10.39 14.35
CA ALA A 614 0.24 9.04 13.83
C ALA A 614 1.57 8.42 14.29
N SER A 615 2.70 9.13 14.13
CA SER A 615 4.02 8.60 14.51
C SER A 615 4.22 8.57 16.03
N GLY A 616 3.68 9.55 16.77
CA GLY A 616 3.71 9.55 18.23
C GLY A 616 2.82 8.44 18.83
N THR A 617 1.70 8.11 18.18
CA THR A 617 0.93 6.93 18.57
C THR A 617 1.66 5.63 18.21
N ALA A 618 2.26 5.56 17.01
CA ALA A 618 3.06 4.40 16.61
C ALA A 618 4.27 4.17 17.52
N ALA A 619 4.83 5.23 18.11
CA ALA A 619 5.86 5.12 19.14
C ALA A 619 5.39 4.35 20.38
N ALA A 620 4.10 4.46 20.75
CA ALA A 620 3.53 3.79 21.91
C ALA A 620 3.04 2.37 21.61
N VAL A 621 2.39 2.15 20.46
CA VAL A 621 1.68 0.88 20.14
C VAL A 621 2.12 0.21 18.84
N GLY A 622 3.13 0.71 18.14
CA GLY A 622 3.55 0.21 16.83
C GLY A 622 2.61 0.61 15.69
N ALA A 623 2.78 0.01 14.51
CA ALA A 623 2.04 0.38 13.31
C ALA A 623 0.61 -0.21 13.31
N VAL A 624 -0.34 0.51 13.92
CA VAL A 624 -1.77 0.15 13.91
C VAL A 624 -2.49 0.84 12.74
N GLY A 625 -3.02 0.04 11.81
CA GLY A 625 -3.73 0.51 10.61
C GLY A 625 -5.26 0.63 10.78
N PHE A 626 -5.96 1.10 9.74
CA PHE A 626 -7.43 1.18 9.60
C PHE A 626 -8.20 2.08 10.58
N VAL A 627 -7.73 2.31 11.81
CA VAL A 627 -8.43 3.13 12.81
C VAL A 627 -8.65 4.56 12.29
N GLY A 628 -7.61 5.14 11.71
CA GLY A 628 -7.66 6.47 11.08
C GLY A 628 -8.56 6.54 9.84
N LEU A 629 -8.94 5.41 9.28
CA LEU A 629 -9.84 5.35 8.13
C LEU A 629 -11.29 5.18 8.60
N VAL A 630 -11.56 4.15 9.42
CA VAL A 630 -12.91 3.73 9.82
C VAL A 630 -13.58 4.73 10.76
N ALA A 631 -12.89 5.14 11.83
CA ALA A 631 -13.48 5.95 12.90
C ALA A 631 -13.94 7.34 12.45
N PRO A 632 -13.12 8.18 11.76
CA PRO A 632 -13.57 9.50 11.32
C PRO A 632 -14.66 9.42 10.25
N HIS A 633 -14.67 8.35 9.45
CA HIS A 633 -15.74 8.12 8.48
C HIS A 633 -17.07 7.80 9.16
N LEU A 634 -17.06 6.92 10.16
CA LEU A 634 -18.24 6.62 10.97
C LEU A 634 -18.71 7.86 11.75
N ALA A 635 -17.78 8.63 12.31
CA ALA A 635 -18.08 9.89 12.99
C ALA A 635 -18.81 10.88 12.08
N ARG A 636 -18.36 11.06 10.82
CA ARG A 636 -19.04 11.92 9.85
C ARG A 636 -20.50 11.51 9.61
N ARG A 637 -20.77 10.20 9.53
CA ARG A 637 -22.13 9.68 9.37
C ARG A 637 -23.01 9.92 10.60
N ILE A 638 -22.42 9.90 11.80
CA ILE A 638 -23.17 10.08 13.06
C ILE A 638 -23.34 11.56 13.41
N VAL A 639 -22.34 12.43 13.25
CA VAL A 639 -22.42 13.82 13.75
C VAL A 639 -22.30 14.89 12.67
N GLY A 640 -22.09 14.48 11.41
CA GLY A 640 -21.87 15.37 10.27
C GLY A 640 -20.40 15.77 10.10
N ASN A 641 -20.15 16.70 9.18
CA ASN A 641 -18.79 17.03 8.71
C ASN A 641 -18.08 18.13 9.51
N SER A 642 -18.72 18.72 10.53
CA SER A 642 -18.08 19.78 11.33
C SER A 642 -16.92 19.22 12.13
N THR A 643 -15.69 19.63 11.84
CA THR A 643 -14.45 19.19 12.53
C THR A 643 -14.59 19.30 14.05
N ALA A 644 -15.21 20.36 14.57
CA ALA A 644 -15.40 20.58 16.01
C ALA A 644 -16.22 19.48 16.70
N ARG A 645 -17.10 18.78 15.97
CA ARG A 645 -17.93 17.68 16.48
C ARG A 645 -17.45 16.31 16.01
N MET A 646 -17.02 16.24 14.76
CA MET A 646 -16.56 15.03 14.10
C MET A 646 -15.27 14.51 14.72
N VAL A 647 -14.31 15.38 15.06
CA VAL A 647 -13.02 14.96 15.64
C VAL A 647 -13.19 14.34 17.04
N PRO A 648 -13.93 14.94 17.99
CA PRO A 648 -14.21 14.28 19.27
C PRO A 648 -14.95 12.96 19.12
N MET A 649 -15.94 12.90 18.24
CA MET A 649 -16.66 11.64 17.99
C MET A 649 -15.76 10.58 17.35
N ALA A 650 -14.90 10.97 16.42
CA ALA A 650 -13.91 10.08 15.81
C ALA A 650 -12.93 9.55 16.86
N ALA A 651 -12.46 10.40 17.78
CA ALA A 651 -11.58 10.00 18.87
C ALA A 651 -12.24 8.92 19.76
N VAL A 652 -13.50 9.13 20.15
CA VAL A 652 -14.25 8.15 20.96
C VAL A 652 -14.46 6.84 20.21
N LEU A 653 -14.88 6.89 18.94
CA LEU A 653 -15.06 5.69 18.12
C LEU A 653 -13.75 4.94 17.87
N GLY A 654 -12.65 5.67 17.66
CA GLY A 654 -11.31 5.10 17.54
C GLY A 654 -10.87 4.39 18.82
N ALA A 655 -11.11 5.01 19.97
CA ALA A 655 -10.85 4.40 21.27
C ALA A 655 -11.66 3.11 21.47
N VAL A 656 -12.96 3.13 21.16
CA VAL A 656 -13.83 1.93 21.22
C VAL A 656 -13.26 0.83 20.31
N LEU A 657 -12.95 1.16 19.05
CA LEU A 657 -12.46 0.19 18.07
C LEU A 657 -11.17 -0.50 18.56
N VAL A 658 -10.19 0.27 19.06
CA VAL A 658 -8.91 -0.29 19.49
C VAL A 658 -9.04 -1.05 20.81
N VAL A 659 -9.83 -0.57 21.78
CA VAL A 659 -10.07 -1.29 23.04
C VAL A 659 -10.80 -2.62 22.80
N SER A 660 -11.83 -2.62 21.95
CA SER A 660 -12.53 -3.85 21.57
C SER A 660 -11.62 -4.80 20.79
N SER A 661 -10.77 -4.27 19.90
CA SER A 661 -9.82 -5.10 19.14
C SER A 661 -8.73 -5.70 20.04
N ASP A 662 -8.25 -4.96 21.04
CA ASP A 662 -7.32 -5.47 22.05
C ASP A 662 -7.95 -6.60 22.87
N ALA A 663 -9.19 -6.41 23.33
CA ALA A 663 -9.92 -7.43 24.09
C ALA A 663 -10.13 -8.70 23.24
N LEU A 664 -10.53 -8.55 21.99
CA LEU A 664 -10.69 -9.68 21.05
C LEU A 664 -9.36 -10.38 20.78
N GLY A 665 -8.27 -9.62 20.58
CA GLY A 665 -6.94 -10.17 20.34
C GLY A 665 -6.39 -10.99 21.52
N ARG A 666 -6.74 -10.62 22.75
CA ARG A 666 -6.41 -11.38 23.97
C ARG A 666 -7.30 -12.60 24.20
N TRP A 667 -8.55 -12.57 23.73
CA TRP A 667 -9.53 -13.61 23.99
C TRP A 667 -9.51 -14.74 22.96
N LEU A 668 -9.42 -14.39 21.67
CA LEU A 668 -9.72 -15.31 20.57
C LEU A 668 -8.82 -16.55 20.54
N LEU A 669 -7.55 -16.39 20.94
CA LEU A 669 -6.53 -17.45 20.86
C LEU A 669 -5.72 -17.59 22.17
N ALA A 670 -6.31 -17.23 23.30
CA ALA A 670 -5.67 -17.36 24.61
C ALA A 670 -5.05 -18.77 24.79
N PRO A 671 -3.80 -18.90 25.28
CA PRO A 671 -2.95 -17.85 25.86
C PRO A 671 -2.12 -17.04 24.84
N THR A 672 -2.17 -17.37 23.55
CA THR A 672 -1.47 -16.59 22.51
C THR A 672 -2.28 -15.34 22.16
N GLU A 673 -1.62 -14.19 22.14
CA GLU A 673 -2.29 -12.93 21.82
C GLU A 673 -2.08 -12.51 20.37
N ILE A 674 -3.16 -12.04 19.74
CA ILE A 674 -3.11 -11.45 18.40
C ILE A 674 -2.86 -9.93 18.54
N PRO A 675 -1.90 -9.35 17.80
CA PRO A 675 -1.66 -7.91 17.78
C PRO A 675 -2.91 -7.13 17.38
N VAL A 676 -3.13 -6.02 18.08
CA VAL A 676 -4.30 -5.18 17.88
C VAL A 676 -4.38 -4.60 16.45
N GLY A 677 -3.24 -4.36 15.78
CA GLY A 677 -3.22 -3.88 14.39
C GLY A 677 -3.82 -4.89 13.41
N ILE A 678 -3.57 -6.19 13.61
CA ILE A 678 -4.16 -7.24 12.78
C ILE A 678 -5.67 -7.33 13.03
N VAL A 679 -6.10 -7.31 14.30
CA VAL A 679 -7.54 -7.39 14.64
C VAL A 679 -8.31 -6.18 14.09
N THR A 680 -7.78 -4.97 14.24
CA THR A 680 -8.40 -3.75 13.69
C THR A 680 -8.49 -3.79 12.16
N ALA A 681 -7.50 -4.36 11.47
CA ALA A 681 -7.54 -4.55 10.03
C ALA A 681 -8.61 -5.58 9.59
N LEU A 682 -8.71 -6.71 10.29
CA LEU A 682 -9.73 -7.74 10.04
C LEU A 682 -11.16 -7.23 10.26
N VAL A 683 -11.36 -6.29 11.19
CA VAL A 683 -12.67 -5.64 11.41
C VAL A 683 -12.90 -4.51 10.40
N GLY A 684 -11.88 -3.70 10.13
CA GLY A 684 -11.97 -2.51 9.28
C GLY A 684 -12.18 -2.83 7.79
N ALA A 685 -11.56 -3.90 7.29
CA ALA A 685 -11.66 -4.30 5.89
C ALA A 685 -13.10 -4.67 5.46
N PRO A 686 -13.82 -5.58 6.15
CA PRO A 686 -15.23 -5.86 5.85
C PRO A 686 -16.13 -4.64 5.95
N TYR A 687 -15.89 -3.76 6.94
CA TYR A 687 -16.63 -2.50 7.06
C TYR A 687 -16.48 -1.62 5.82
N LEU A 688 -15.27 -1.52 5.27
CA LEU A 688 -15.03 -0.78 4.03
C LEU A 688 -15.72 -1.38 2.83
N VAL A 689 -15.70 -2.71 2.71
CA VAL A 689 -16.42 -3.43 1.65
C VAL A 689 -17.92 -3.16 1.73
N TRP A 690 -18.51 -3.27 2.94
CA TRP A 690 -19.92 -2.96 3.16
C TRP A 690 -20.26 -1.50 2.86
N LEU A 691 -19.38 -0.58 3.26
CA LEU A 691 -19.53 0.84 3.03
C LEU A 691 -19.59 1.17 1.53
N LEU A 692 -18.65 0.63 0.75
CA LEU A 692 -18.57 0.82 -0.70
C LEU A 692 -19.85 0.36 -1.40
N ARG A 693 -20.43 -0.76 -0.96
CA ARG A 693 -21.72 -1.23 -1.48
C ARG A 693 -22.86 -0.26 -1.18
N ARG A 694 -22.89 0.34 0.01
CA ARG A 694 -23.99 1.22 0.42
C ARG A 694 -23.92 2.61 -0.18
N SER A 695 -22.73 3.14 -0.45
CA SER A 695 -22.56 4.39 -1.21
C SER A 695 -22.97 4.31 -2.67
N GLN A 696 -23.36 3.12 -3.16
CA GLN A 696 -23.89 2.91 -4.50
C GLN A 696 -25.43 2.94 -4.56
N GLU A 697 -26.11 2.94 -3.40
CA GLU A 697 -27.59 2.96 -3.33
C GLU A 697 -28.17 4.38 -3.27
N VAL A 698 -27.30 5.40 -3.17
CA VAL A 698 -27.63 6.84 -3.20
C VAL A 698 -27.03 7.43 -4.45
#